data_AF-A0A2S8RDT8-F1
#
_entry.id   AF-A0A2S8RDT8-F1
#
_cell.length_a   1.000
_cell.length_b   1.000
_cell.length_c   1.000
_cell.angle_alpha   90.00
_cell.angle_beta   90.00
_cell.angle_gamma   90.00
#
_symmetry.space_group_name_H-M   'P 1'
#
loop_
_entity.id
_entity.type
_entity.pdbx_description
1 polymer ?
#
loop_
_entity_poly.entity_id
_entity_poly.type
_entity_poly.pdbx_seq_one_letter_code
_entity_poly.pdbx_strand_id
1 'polypeptide(L)'
;MRKKIYFCIAIQFVLYIILQSFLGVSLFYGGKVYAAPGDPGIELVKNGNFDFYFNHWRFKYNSVLGAKAYNIINPKNFTRSAITGIYNTGHTDWAIQFFQNDIPLKKSYKYVLTFDAFSTIPRKIAVELKNPVTGEKYFSKIESLGTKNKKYRMEFIMASTDNPEAQLVFNMGSIEDQIINEFHEVTITKISLKEEEMKKKEDMDTEVQSSLALSRTVKEEVEFGDTENMKIAQEGSFLIPLSTKTENSKEIVLALDNSGAFNSYYEEINSPFNYGIYASEKLNFQGLIAYVNGNTYSKDFVDLTNKITITGTCASFTHYIEGEYDINEIKTISEPVEMPQFFGSLVEEALENAQVFDPEDFPDDAAVPMPGQPEVHIRYEPSQNNFRIVANNKATFYIDSSMYFKANLIISLDEVVIKNISGSFLVADGDISIQGNNLLPAGPDERVFVYSIGGNIRFQISFSTLYGIAYAPGIAENPNSGNVIFQGINNDIYGSLAAKNFSFEGQNTQFNYGLEGIAEIIERHFQSPNNANLIKKAAKELVDKFTGTKTKMGIIQYTGSANDNDFKLYDLSEESNAMLLKDKIDGFDLGASGESNMGDALRRANYMLAGSGSGENSSKQIIVLTGSAPNKWTSSNGEKTIPKLDDGPAVHLAGDGTSDSDGSSLEYAKTVGEMVNENDIEAVFVNFSQDRIEEKIEKIAVSSGAKKVLNTDKHFYTADSITELGDIFDIVSSYFSENAATALILADIEYEALLPEGVFVVEVPENMEVSTVNVDGVQRSKVKGIIKDVNLSSTDGIEYKIPEHSFDIKVRFLKPGEVVFSGEDELIRYIFKLEGAGGEDMTKTIEENFGGLTVYVKMTIDIS
;
A
#
# COMPACT_ATOMS: atom_id res chain seq x y z
N MET A 1 46.10 49.75 19.23
CA MET A 1 45.12 48.71 19.61
C MET A 1 44.18 48.28 18.49
N ARG A 2 43.59 49.17 17.68
CA ARG A 2 42.63 48.77 16.62
C ARG A 2 43.20 47.87 15.50
N LYS A 3 44.45 48.05 15.05
CA LYS A 3 45.04 47.21 13.97
C LYS A 3 45.37 45.76 14.39
N LYS A 4 45.64 45.49 15.68
CA LYS A 4 45.89 44.12 16.17
C LYS A 4 44.58 43.30 16.29
N ILE A 5 43.46 43.97 16.57
CA ILE A 5 42.14 43.31 16.68
C ILE A 5 41.64 42.88 15.29
N TYR A 6 41.78 43.71 14.26
CA TYR A 6 41.42 43.31 12.89
C TYR A 6 42.31 42.19 12.33
N PHE A 7 43.59 42.15 12.69
CA PHE A 7 44.49 41.09 12.25
C PHE A 7 44.19 39.75 12.94
N CYS A 8 43.85 39.75 14.23
CA CYS A 8 43.40 38.54 14.92
C CYS A 8 42.05 38.04 14.38
N ILE A 9 41.09 38.94 14.09
CA ILE A 9 39.78 38.54 13.53
C ILE A 9 39.94 37.98 12.11
N ALA A 10 40.84 38.54 11.29
CA ALA A 10 41.12 38.01 9.95
C ALA A 10 41.80 36.64 10.00
N ILE A 11 42.75 36.41 10.92
CA ILE A 11 43.37 35.09 11.12
C ILE A 11 42.34 34.08 11.63
N GLN A 12 41.44 34.49 12.52
CA GLN A 12 40.38 33.64 13.04
C GLN A 12 39.34 33.29 11.96
N PHE A 13 39.03 34.22 11.05
CA PHE A 13 38.18 33.96 9.88
C PHE A 13 38.84 33.03 8.86
N VAL A 14 40.14 33.17 8.61
CA VAL A 14 40.88 32.29 7.70
C VAL A 14 41.08 30.91 8.31
N LEU A 15 41.34 30.79 9.63
CA LEU A 15 41.33 29.50 10.32
C LEU A 15 39.94 28.85 10.28
N TYR A 16 38.87 29.64 10.40
CA TYR A 16 37.49 29.14 10.35
C TYR A 16 37.11 28.64 8.95
N ILE A 17 37.53 29.33 7.89
CA ILE A 17 37.33 28.89 6.50
C ILE A 17 38.13 27.61 6.20
N ILE A 18 39.36 27.49 6.72
CA ILE A 18 40.16 26.27 6.59
C ILE A 18 39.54 25.10 7.39
N LEU A 19 39.00 25.36 8.58
CA LEU A 19 38.28 24.35 9.38
C LEU A 19 36.95 23.93 8.73
N GLN A 20 36.24 24.85 8.07
CA GLN A 20 35.00 24.56 7.32
C GLN A 20 35.26 23.72 6.07
N SER A 21 36.42 23.87 5.42
CA SER A 21 36.82 23.03 4.30
C SER A 21 37.28 21.61 4.69
N PHE A 22 37.55 21.36 5.98
CA PHE A 22 38.04 20.06 6.48
C PHE A 22 37.00 19.22 7.25
N LEU A 23 35.88 19.81 7.68
CA LEU A 23 34.86 19.10 8.48
C LEU A 23 33.46 19.05 7.87
N GLY A 24 33.19 19.71 6.73
CA GLY A 24 31.94 19.49 5.99
C GLY A 24 30.62 19.77 6.73
N VAL A 25 30.62 20.45 7.89
CA VAL A 25 29.40 20.80 8.61
C VAL A 25 29.10 22.30 8.47
N SER A 26 28.01 22.61 7.77
CA SER A 26 27.39 23.94 7.78
C SER A 26 26.49 24.07 9.03
N LEU A 27 26.96 24.80 10.05
CA LEU A 27 26.10 25.30 11.12
C LEU A 27 25.46 26.63 10.68
N PHE A 28 24.49 26.53 9.76
CA PHE A 28 23.40 27.48 9.62
C PHE A 28 22.11 26.68 9.41
N TYR A 29 21.58 26.16 10.51
CA TYR A 29 20.17 25.77 10.57
C TYR A 29 19.35 27.07 10.52
N GLY A 30 18.79 27.34 9.34
CA GLY A 30 18.12 28.59 9.01
C GLY A 30 18.13 28.88 7.51
N GLY A 31 17.94 27.85 6.68
CA GLY A 31 17.77 28.02 5.25
C GLY A 31 16.38 28.58 4.92
N LYS A 32 16.19 29.89 5.06
CA LYS A 32 15.35 30.59 4.09
C LYS A 32 16.02 30.42 2.74
N VAL A 33 15.37 29.70 1.84
CA VAL A 33 15.76 29.62 0.43
C VAL A 33 15.75 31.04 -0.12
N TYR A 34 16.92 31.58 -0.47
CA TYR A 34 16.99 32.75 -1.33
C TYR A 34 16.62 32.29 -2.74
N ALA A 35 15.34 32.42 -3.07
CA ALA A 35 14.85 32.31 -4.43
C ALA A 35 15.62 33.31 -5.32
N ALA A 36 16.04 32.85 -6.49
CA ALA A 36 16.33 33.76 -7.59
C ALA A 36 15.09 34.65 -7.79
N PRO A 37 15.23 35.95 -8.10
CA PRO A 37 14.08 36.85 -8.16
C PRO A 37 13.18 36.43 -9.33
N GLY A 38 12.05 35.80 -9.02
CA GLY A 38 11.01 35.44 -9.99
C GLY A 38 10.32 34.07 -9.83
N ASP A 39 10.67 33.22 -8.86
CA ASP A 39 10.11 31.85 -8.75
C ASP A 39 9.31 31.65 -7.44
N PRO A 40 7.95 31.62 -7.46
CA PRO A 40 7.12 31.66 -6.26
C PRO A 40 6.69 30.29 -5.68
N GLY A 41 7.26 29.15 -6.09
CA GLY A 41 6.78 27.82 -5.66
C GLY A 41 7.69 27.02 -4.70
N ILE A 42 7.08 26.19 -3.84
CA ILE A 42 7.78 25.21 -2.97
C ILE A 42 8.17 23.98 -3.81
N GLU A 43 9.44 23.56 -3.77
CA GLU A 43 9.92 22.34 -4.44
C GLU A 43 9.53 21.09 -3.65
N LEU A 44 8.85 20.15 -4.32
CA LEU A 44 8.32 18.91 -3.71
C LEU A 44 9.13 17.67 -4.08
N VAL A 45 9.82 17.66 -5.22
CA VAL A 45 10.66 16.52 -5.62
C VAL A 45 11.98 16.59 -4.86
N LYS A 46 12.33 15.52 -4.14
CA LYS A 46 13.62 15.39 -3.47
C LYS A 46 14.64 14.80 -4.46
N ASN A 47 15.87 15.30 -4.38
CA ASN A 47 17.01 14.80 -5.18
C ASN A 47 16.75 14.71 -6.70
N GLY A 48 15.97 15.64 -7.28
CA GLY A 48 15.63 15.62 -8.72
C GLY A 48 16.80 15.93 -9.69
N ASN A 49 17.95 16.33 -9.15
CA ASN A 49 19.21 16.52 -9.88
C ASN A 49 20.17 15.31 -9.76
N PHE A 50 19.81 14.31 -8.95
CA PHE A 50 20.57 13.07 -8.70
C PHE A 50 21.94 13.24 -8.04
N ASP A 51 22.22 14.37 -7.39
CA ASP A 51 23.47 14.60 -6.64
C ASP A 51 23.67 13.57 -5.51
N PHE A 52 22.58 12.96 -5.03
CA PHE A 52 22.58 11.90 -4.03
C PHE A 52 22.18 10.53 -4.62
N TYR A 53 22.56 10.27 -5.89
CA TYR A 53 22.28 9.02 -6.60
C TYR A 53 20.77 8.68 -6.54
N PHE A 54 20.41 7.48 -6.10
CA PHE A 54 19.02 7.00 -6.01
C PHE A 54 18.26 7.48 -4.77
N ASN A 55 18.82 8.35 -3.93
CA ASN A 55 18.10 8.78 -2.73
C ASN A 55 16.71 9.35 -3.10
N HIS A 56 15.66 8.85 -2.44
CA HIS A 56 14.23 9.06 -2.73
C HIS A 56 13.68 8.52 -4.06
N TRP A 57 14.52 8.01 -4.96
CA TRP A 57 14.10 7.42 -6.22
C TRP A 57 14.15 5.88 -6.16
N ARG A 58 13.25 5.23 -6.89
CA ARG A 58 13.15 3.77 -7.00
C ARG A 58 12.95 3.39 -8.45
N PHE A 59 13.40 2.19 -8.81
CA PHE A 59 13.24 1.62 -10.14
C PHE A 59 12.67 0.21 -10.02
N LYS A 60 11.70 -0.14 -10.87
CA LYS A 60 11.10 -1.48 -10.94
C LYS A 60 10.87 -1.86 -12.39
N TYR A 61 11.01 -3.14 -12.71
CA TYR A 61 10.43 -3.72 -13.92
C TYR A 61 9.79 -5.08 -13.61
N ASN A 62 8.86 -5.53 -14.45
CA ASN A 62 8.14 -6.78 -14.28
C ASN A 62 8.48 -7.78 -15.41
N SER A 63 9.29 -8.79 -15.09
CA SER A 63 9.69 -9.82 -16.05
C SER A 63 8.55 -10.76 -16.47
N VAL A 64 7.51 -10.93 -15.63
CA VAL A 64 6.32 -11.75 -15.97
C VAL A 64 5.53 -11.11 -17.10
N LEU A 65 5.54 -9.78 -17.18
CA LEU A 65 4.94 -9.01 -18.28
C LEU A 65 5.88 -8.86 -19.49
N GLY A 66 6.97 -9.64 -19.54
CA GLY A 66 7.92 -9.65 -20.65
C GLY A 66 8.93 -8.49 -20.65
N ALA A 67 8.92 -7.61 -19.64
CA ALA A 67 9.88 -6.51 -19.58
C ALA A 67 11.27 -6.95 -19.11
N LYS A 68 12.30 -6.29 -19.63
CA LYS A 68 13.68 -6.46 -19.18
C LYS A 68 14.41 -5.12 -19.29
N ALA A 69 14.79 -4.56 -18.16
CA ALA A 69 15.46 -3.26 -18.09
C ALA A 69 16.32 -3.15 -16.84
N TYR A 70 17.21 -2.16 -16.81
CA TYR A 70 17.96 -1.73 -15.63
C TYR A 70 17.92 -0.21 -15.55
N ASN A 71 18.25 0.35 -14.37
CA ASN A 71 18.46 1.78 -14.22
C ASN A 71 19.76 2.04 -13.46
N ILE A 72 20.50 3.06 -13.89
CA ILE A 72 21.71 3.55 -13.22
C ILE A 72 21.67 5.08 -13.14
N ILE A 73 22.31 5.64 -12.12
CA ILE A 73 22.64 7.06 -12.11
C ILE A 73 24.07 7.24 -12.63
N ASN A 74 24.20 7.85 -13.80
CA ASN A 74 25.49 8.07 -14.44
C ASN A 74 25.98 9.52 -14.23
N PRO A 75 27.15 9.73 -13.60
CA PRO A 75 27.79 11.04 -13.55
C PRO A 75 28.55 11.33 -14.84
N LYS A 76 28.13 12.34 -15.61
CA LYS A 76 28.83 12.78 -16.82
C LYS A 76 28.91 14.31 -16.89
N ASN A 77 30.11 14.86 -17.11
CA ASN A 77 30.36 16.30 -17.21
C ASN A 77 29.78 17.14 -16.05
N PHE A 78 29.99 16.70 -14.81
CA PHE A 78 29.50 17.36 -13.58
C PHE A 78 27.96 17.44 -13.45
N THR A 79 27.23 16.71 -14.30
CA THR A 79 25.77 16.52 -14.19
C THR A 79 25.47 15.04 -14.05
N ARG A 80 24.52 14.69 -13.18
CA ARG A 80 24.09 13.30 -13.00
C ARG A 80 22.75 13.07 -13.69
N SER A 81 22.56 11.86 -14.20
CA SER A 81 21.38 11.51 -14.98
C SER A 81 20.91 10.11 -14.65
N ALA A 82 19.59 9.93 -14.51
CA ALA A 82 18.99 8.61 -14.46
C ALA A 82 18.93 8.05 -15.88
N ILE A 83 19.58 6.91 -16.11
CA ILE A 83 19.62 6.20 -17.38
C ILE A 83 18.94 4.86 -17.19
N THR A 84 17.81 4.66 -17.86
CA THR A 84 17.12 3.38 -17.93
C THR A 84 17.52 2.67 -19.22
N GLY A 85 18.29 1.58 -19.12
CA GLY A 85 18.60 0.71 -20.25
C GLY A 85 17.51 -0.34 -20.42
N ILE A 86 16.91 -0.42 -21.60
CA ILE A 86 15.70 -1.21 -21.85
C ILE A 86 15.99 -2.19 -22.98
N TYR A 87 15.92 -3.49 -22.68
CA TYR A 87 16.06 -4.57 -23.67
C TYR A 87 14.71 -4.98 -24.25
N ASN A 88 13.65 -4.94 -23.43
CA ASN A 88 12.27 -5.22 -23.82
C ASN A 88 11.32 -4.41 -22.92
N THR A 89 10.35 -3.72 -23.52
CA THR A 89 9.37 -2.89 -22.80
C THR A 89 8.27 -3.70 -22.09
N GLY A 90 8.12 -4.99 -22.38
CA GLY A 90 7.01 -5.80 -21.89
C GLY A 90 5.67 -5.45 -22.54
N HIS A 91 4.58 -5.97 -21.98
CA HIS A 91 3.23 -5.91 -22.55
C HIS A 91 2.32 -4.83 -21.97
N THR A 92 2.72 -4.13 -20.89
CA THR A 92 1.94 -3.04 -20.28
C THR A 92 2.79 -1.79 -20.09
N ASP A 93 2.15 -0.64 -19.96
CA ASP A 93 2.79 0.68 -19.80
C ASP A 93 3.65 0.78 -18.53
N TRP A 94 3.14 0.23 -17.42
CA TRP A 94 3.79 0.19 -16.11
C TRP A 94 4.80 -0.95 -15.94
N ALA A 95 5.06 -1.76 -16.97
CA ALA A 95 6.00 -2.89 -16.85
C ALA A 95 7.45 -2.47 -16.54
N ILE A 96 7.80 -1.18 -16.72
CA ILE A 96 9.06 -0.55 -16.31
C ILE A 96 8.74 0.81 -15.69
N GLN A 97 9.18 1.08 -14.46
CA GLN A 97 8.85 2.29 -13.70
C GLN A 97 10.10 2.89 -13.05
N PHE A 98 10.23 4.21 -13.12
CA PHE A 98 11.17 4.99 -12.30
C PHE A 98 10.38 6.02 -11.51
N PHE A 99 10.41 5.99 -10.19
CA PHE A 99 9.46 6.73 -9.37
C PHE A 99 10.03 7.26 -8.05
N GLN A 100 9.30 8.19 -7.42
CA GLN A 100 9.55 8.71 -6.08
C GLN A 100 8.22 8.78 -5.31
N ASN A 101 8.22 8.24 -4.09
CA ASN A 101 7.09 8.29 -3.15
C ASN A 101 7.14 9.58 -2.32
N ASP A 102 6.16 9.73 -1.42
CA ASP A 102 6.12 10.80 -0.41
C ASP A 102 6.10 12.21 -1.03
N ILE A 103 5.35 12.37 -2.13
CA ILE A 103 5.09 13.66 -2.77
C ILE A 103 3.77 14.23 -2.21
N PRO A 104 3.81 15.24 -1.33
CA PRO A 104 2.60 15.78 -0.75
C PRO A 104 1.86 16.64 -1.78
N LEU A 105 0.69 16.17 -2.20
CA LEU A 105 -0.23 16.89 -3.06
C LEU A 105 -1.43 17.35 -2.24
N LYS A 106 -1.78 18.62 -2.35
CA LYS A 106 -2.92 19.24 -1.69
C LYS A 106 -3.99 19.53 -2.71
N LYS A 107 -5.24 19.22 -2.37
CA LYS A 107 -6.41 19.49 -3.19
C LYS A 107 -6.46 20.98 -3.58
N SER A 108 -6.83 21.22 -4.83
CA SER A 108 -6.98 22.55 -5.44
C SER A 108 -5.69 23.36 -5.58
N TYR A 109 -4.52 22.80 -5.24
CA TYR A 109 -3.25 23.43 -5.57
C TYR A 109 -2.85 23.09 -7.00
N LYS A 110 -2.27 24.08 -7.67
CA LYS A 110 -1.68 23.91 -8.99
C LYS A 110 -0.25 23.46 -8.83
N TYR A 111 0.13 22.46 -9.60
CA TYR A 111 1.46 21.89 -9.60
C TYR A 111 2.09 21.99 -10.98
N VAL A 112 3.38 22.31 -11.00
CA VAL A 112 4.19 22.40 -12.23
C VAL A 112 5.32 21.39 -12.16
N LEU A 113 5.25 20.34 -12.97
CA LEU A 113 6.31 19.36 -13.14
C LEU A 113 7.20 19.75 -14.33
N THR A 114 8.51 19.77 -14.13
CA THR A 114 9.50 19.94 -15.19
C THR A 114 10.59 18.88 -15.11
N PHE A 115 11.09 18.44 -16.26
CA PHE A 115 12.23 17.53 -16.37
C PHE A 115 12.85 17.64 -17.77
N ASP A 116 14.13 17.29 -17.89
CA ASP A 116 14.85 17.16 -19.15
C ASP A 116 14.95 15.66 -19.50
N ALA A 117 14.52 15.24 -20.69
CA ALA A 117 14.59 13.84 -21.11
C ALA A 117 14.89 13.65 -22.61
N PHE A 118 15.49 12.50 -22.94
CA PHE A 118 15.64 11.97 -24.30
C PHE A 118 15.81 10.45 -24.27
N SER A 119 15.73 9.83 -25.45
CA SER A 119 15.97 8.39 -25.62
C SER A 119 16.91 8.14 -26.81
N THR A 120 17.70 7.07 -26.80
CA THR A 120 18.60 6.75 -27.92
C THR A 120 17.85 6.42 -29.22
N ILE A 121 16.57 6.04 -29.10
CA ILE A 121 15.60 5.92 -30.21
C ILE A 121 14.31 6.71 -29.89
N PRO A 122 13.56 7.20 -30.89
CA PRO A 122 12.25 7.82 -30.64
C PRO A 122 11.27 6.84 -29.97
N ARG A 123 10.65 7.23 -28.86
CA ARG A 123 9.66 6.40 -28.14
C ARG A 123 8.74 7.24 -27.25
N LYS A 124 7.67 6.63 -26.74
CA LYS A 124 6.78 7.25 -25.75
C LYS A 124 7.13 6.83 -24.31
N ILE A 125 6.79 7.70 -23.36
CA ILE A 125 6.76 7.45 -21.91
C ILE A 125 5.43 7.98 -21.35
N ALA A 126 4.98 7.45 -20.21
CA ALA A 126 3.86 8.02 -19.47
C ALA A 126 4.36 8.54 -18.11
N VAL A 127 4.01 9.79 -17.79
CA VAL A 127 4.38 10.44 -16.53
C VAL A 127 3.12 10.59 -15.69
N GLU A 128 3.17 10.11 -14.45
CA GLU A 128 2.01 10.01 -13.57
C GLU A 128 2.30 10.56 -12.18
N LEU A 129 1.33 11.23 -11.58
CA LEU A 129 1.24 11.38 -10.14
C LEU A 129 0.03 10.58 -9.69
N LYS A 130 0.23 9.64 -8.78
CA LYS A 130 -0.82 8.71 -8.38
C LYS A 130 -0.76 8.35 -6.92
N ASN A 131 -1.84 7.80 -6.41
CA ASN A 131 -1.83 7.12 -5.12
C ASN A 131 -1.03 5.81 -5.25
N PRO A 132 0.01 5.57 -4.44
CA PRO A 132 0.78 4.32 -4.51
C PRO A 132 0.00 3.09 -4.05
N VAL A 133 -1.06 3.27 -3.23
CA VAL A 133 -1.90 2.19 -2.68
C VAL A 133 -3.09 1.89 -3.61
N THR A 134 -3.89 2.91 -3.96
CA THR A 134 -5.10 2.70 -4.78
C THR A 134 -4.83 2.69 -6.28
N GLY A 135 -3.67 3.18 -6.72
CA GLY A 135 -3.36 3.35 -8.14
C GLY A 135 -4.09 4.51 -8.83
N GLU A 136 -4.94 5.26 -8.11
CA GLU A 136 -5.65 6.44 -8.62
C GLU A 136 -4.65 7.45 -9.19
N LYS A 137 -4.80 7.78 -10.47
CA LYS A 137 -3.93 8.74 -11.16
C LYS A 137 -4.47 10.16 -10.98
N TYR A 138 -3.85 10.94 -10.10
CA TYR A 138 -4.11 12.38 -9.94
C TYR A 138 -3.70 13.18 -11.18
N PHE A 139 -2.69 12.69 -11.89
CA PHE A 139 -2.23 13.22 -13.16
C PHE A 139 -1.65 12.08 -13.98
N SER A 140 -1.92 12.06 -15.28
CA SER A 140 -1.26 11.17 -16.24
C SER A 140 -1.09 11.86 -17.58
N LYS A 141 0.11 11.80 -18.15
CA LYS A 141 0.42 12.38 -19.45
C LYS A 141 1.40 11.52 -20.22
N ILE A 142 1.06 11.21 -21.46
CA ILE A 142 1.96 10.53 -22.40
C ILE A 142 2.79 11.58 -23.15
N GLU A 143 4.11 11.37 -23.19
CA GLU A 143 5.06 12.23 -23.90
C GLU A 143 5.91 11.43 -24.88
N SER A 144 6.24 12.06 -26.00
CA SER A 144 7.17 11.50 -27.00
C SER A 144 8.59 12.01 -26.75
N LEU A 145 9.52 11.08 -26.55
CA LEU A 145 10.96 11.33 -26.46
C LEU A 145 11.60 11.17 -27.83
N GLY A 146 12.43 12.15 -28.22
CA GLY A 146 13.31 12.07 -29.37
C GLY A 146 14.76 11.77 -28.98
N THR A 147 15.66 11.74 -29.96
CA THR A 147 17.10 11.50 -29.76
C THR A 147 17.89 12.71 -29.29
N LYS A 148 17.22 13.85 -29.10
CA LYS A 148 17.81 15.09 -28.58
C LYS A 148 17.16 15.43 -27.25
N ASN A 149 18.00 15.83 -26.28
CA ASN A 149 17.52 16.30 -24.99
C ASN A 149 16.54 17.45 -25.14
N LYS A 150 15.35 17.31 -24.54
CA LYS A 150 14.28 18.30 -24.55
C LYS A 150 13.79 18.51 -23.12
N LYS A 151 13.42 19.76 -22.81
CA LYS A 151 12.76 20.11 -21.56
C LYS A 151 11.25 19.93 -21.69
N TYR A 152 10.66 19.22 -20.74
CA TYR A 152 9.23 19.00 -20.60
C TYR A 152 8.69 19.84 -19.44
N ARG A 153 7.48 20.34 -19.60
CA ARG A 153 6.76 21.11 -18.58
C ARG A 153 5.29 20.72 -18.62
N MET A 154 4.79 20.29 -17.49
CA MET A 154 3.43 19.81 -17.31
C MET A 154 2.80 20.59 -16.15
N GLU A 155 1.52 20.92 -16.29
CA GLU A 155 0.74 21.57 -15.25
C GLU A 155 -0.49 20.73 -14.97
N PHE A 156 -0.84 20.62 -13.69
CA PHE A 156 -2.11 20.03 -13.29
C PHE A 156 -2.61 20.68 -12.00
N ILE A 157 -3.90 20.55 -11.76
CA ILE A 157 -4.54 20.94 -10.50
C ILE A 157 -4.92 19.65 -9.80
N MET A 158 -4.51 19.48 -8.54
CA MET A 158 -4.87 18.31 -7.76
C MET A 158 -6.38 18.35 -7.45
N ALA A 159 -7.17 17.57 -8.19
CA ALA A 159 -8.63 17.55 -8.02
C ALA A 159 -9.08 16.65 -6.86
N SER A 160 -8.32 15.57 -6.61
CA SER A 160 -8.55 14.60 -5.53
C SER A 160 -8.19 15.17 -4.16
N THR A 161 -8.54 14.46 -3.08
CA THR A 161 -8.20 14.87 -1.70
C THR A 161 -6.70 15.00 -1.49
N ASP A 162 -6.31 15.78 -0.50
CA ASP A 162 -4.91 15.86 -0.06
C ASP A 162 -4.33 14.46 0.08
N ASN A 163 -3.20 14.21 -0.59
CA ASN A 163 -2.44 12.99 -0.45
C ASN A 163 -1.00 13.37 -0.03
N PRO A 164 -0.63 13.15 1.26
CA PRO A 164 0.72 13.43 1.72
C PRO A 164 1.78 12.46 1.13
N GLU A 165 1.36 11.33 0.59
CA GLU A 165 2.18 10.19 0.18
C GLU A 165 2.03 9.86 -1.32
N ALA A 166 1.67 10.83 -2.16
CA ALA A 166 1.53 10.56 -3.59
C ALA A 166 2.85 10.14 -4.23
N GLN A 167 2.76 9.39 -5.33
CA GLN A 167 3.89 8.84 -6.04
C GLN A 167 4.03 9.49 -7.43
N LEU A 168 5.20 10.07 -7.72
CA LEU A 168 5.59 10.51 -9.07
C LEU A 168 6.24 9.34 -9.81
N VAL A 169 5.70 8.94 -10.97
CA VAL A 169 6.15 7.79 -11.76
C VAL A 169 6.44 8.18 -13.20
N PHE A 170 7.57 7.70 -13.72
CA PHE A 170 7.90 7.65 -15.14
C PHE A 170 7.78 6.19 -15.62
N ASN A 171 6.67 5.89 -16.29
CA ASN A 171 6.41 4.60 -16.91
C ASN A 171 7.08 4.52 -18.29
N MET A 172 7.86 3.45 -18.49
CA MET A 172 8.71 3.21 -19.67
C MET A 172 8.47 1.82 -20.28
N GLY A 173 7.34 1.17 -19.96
CA GLY A 173 6.89 -0.07 -20.59
C GLY A 173 6.28 0.16 -21.98
N SER A 174 5.30 -0.67 -22.36
CA SER A 174 4.56 -0.58 -23.61
C SER A 174 3.48 0.52 -23.53
N ILE A 175 3.77 1.70 -24.08
CA ILE A 175 2.85 2.84 -24.08
C ILE A 175 2.03 2.83 -25.37
N GLU A 176 0.69 2.90 -25.26
CA GLU A 176 -0.24 2.77 -26.41
C GLU A 176 0.04 1.51 -27.24
N ASP A 177 0.23 0.38 -26.54
CA ASP A 177 0.50 -0.94 -27.13
C ASP A 177 1.76 -1.01 -28.02
N GLN A 178 2.68 -0.05 -27.90
CA GLN A 178 3.95 -0.06 -28.60
C GLN A 178 5.03 -0.84 -27.84
N ILE A 179 5.19 -2.11 -28.21
CA ILE A 179 6.26 -2.97 -27.69
C ILE A 179 7.56 -2.71 -28.46
N ILE A 180 8.64 -2.41 -27.73
CA ILE A 180 9.98 -2.20 -28.29
C ILE A 180 10.90 -3.31 -27.80
N ASN A 181 11.38 -4.13 -28.75
CA ASN A 181 12.27 -5.27 -28.52
C ASN A 181 13.71 -5.03 -29.00
N GLU A 182 14.10 -3.75 -29.11
CA GLU A 182 15.46 -3.32 -29.44
C GLU A 182 16.06 -2.61 -28.22
N PHE A 183 17.34 -2.87 -27.92
CA PHE A 183 18.02 -2.20 -26.82
C PHE A 183 18.11 -0.70 -27.06
N HIS A 184 17.68 0.08 -26.08
CA HIS A 184 17.80 1.54 -26.09
C HIS A 184 17.83 2.08 -24.67
N GLU A 185 18.25 3.34 -24.52
CA GLU A 185 18.37 4.00 -23.23
C GLU A 185 17.44 5.21 -23.17
N VAL A 186 16.73 5.37 -22.06
CA VAL A 186 15.98 6.57 -21.71
C VAL A 186 16.76 7.32 -20.64
N THR A 187 17.08 8.59 -20.89
CA THR A 187 17.78 9.46 -19.93
C THR A 187 16.84 10.53 -19.42
N ILE A 188 16.76 10.70 -18.10
CA ILE A 188 15.97 11.73 -17.41
C ILE A 188 16.87 12.52 -16.44
N THR A 189 16.71 13.85 -16.40
CA THR A 189 17.47 14.77 -15.55
C THR A 189 16.62 15.95 -15.08
N LYS A 190 17.07 16.64 -14.02
CA LYS A 190 16.53 17.92 -13.55
C LYS A 190 15.02 17.89 -13.29
N ILE A 191 14.58 16.87 -12.57
CA ILE A 191 13.17 16.71 -12.20
C ILE A 191 12.85 17.72 -11.10
N SER A 192 11.78 18.48 -11.28
CA SER A 192 11.32 19.51 -10.33
C SER A 192 9.80 19.56 -10.38
N LEU A 193 9.16 19.50 -9.21
CA LEU A 193 7.71 19.63 -9.04
C LEU A 193 7.45 20.75 -8.06
N LYS A 194 6.80 21.82 -8.50
CA LYS A 194 6.54 22.99 -7.66
C LYS A 194 5.06 23.22 -7.42
N GLU A 195 4.74 23.54 -6.18
CA GLU A 195 3.42 24.05 -5.75
C GLU A 195 3.30 25.54 -6.13
N GLU A 196 2.26 25.93 -6.87
CA GLU A 196 1.90 27.33 -7.13
C GLU A 196 0.61 27.68 -6.35
N GLU A 197 0.68 28.69 -5.47
CA GLU A 197 -0.49 29.16 -4.70
C GLU A 197 -1.55 29.79 -5.61
N MET A 198 -2.76 29.23 -5.59
CA MET A 198 -3.98 29.95 -5.97
C MET A 198 -4.42 30.80 -4.77
N LYS A 199 -4.49 32.13 -4.94
CA LYS A 199 -4.96 33.04 -3.86
C LYS A 199 -6.34 32.62 -3.37
N LYS A 200 -6.46 32.40 -2.06
CA LYS A 200 -7.72 32.13 -1.34
C LYS A 200 -8.87 33.01 -1.85
N LYS A 201 -9.89 32.38 -2.40
CA LYS A 201 -11.25 32.91 -2.47
C LYS A 201 -12.17 31.87 -1.84
N GLU A 202 -12.82 32.28 -0.76
CA GLU A 202 -13.89 31.54 -0.08
C GLU A 202 -15.05 31.27 -1.07
N ASP A 203 -15.70 30.13 -0.86
CA ASP A 203 -16.74 29.48 -1.68
C ASP A 203 -16.29 28.99 -3.07
N MET A 204 -15.88 27.72 -3.16
CA MET A 204 -16.04 26.94 -4.40
C MET A 204 -16.84 25.68 -4.11
N ASP A 205 -18.08 25.76 -4.58
CA ASP A 205 -19.04 24.69 -4.68
C ASP A 205 -18.57 23.65 -5.71
N THR A 206 -18.96 22.41 -5.47
CA THR A 206 -18.90 21.23 -6.34
C THR A 206 -19.29 21.53 -7.80
N GLU A 207 -18.34 21.62 -8.74
CA GLU A 207 -18.68 21.75 -10.16
C GLU A 207 -18.71 20.38 -10.84
N VAL A 208 -19.78 20.12 -11.59
CA VAL A 208 -19.95 18.90 -12.39
C VAL A 208 -19.01 18.98 -13.59
N GLN A 209 -18.16 17.97 -13.78
CA GLN A 209 -17.22 17.93 -14.89
C GLN A 209 -17.88 17.28 -16.11
N SER A 210 -17.89 17.96 -17.24
CA SER A 210 -18.39 17.44 -18.51
C SER A 210 -17.23 16.92 -19.39
N SER A 211 -17.49 15.82 -20.08
CA SER A 211 -16.66 15.27 -21.16
C SER A 211 -17.56 15.00 -22.37
N LEU A 212 -18.23 16.05 -22.82
CA LEU A 212 -19.18 16.00 -23.93
C LEU A 212 -18.49 16.25 -25.26
N ALA A 213 -18.88 15.48 -26.27
CA ALA A 213 -18.56 15.70 -27.67
C ALA A 213 -19.80 16.25 -28.37
N LEU A 214 -19.73 17.52 -28.75
CA LEU A 214 -20.75 18.20 -29.55
C LEU A 214 -20.28 18.31 -31.00
N SER A 215 -21.14 17.93 -31.94
CA SER A 215 -20.82 18.02 -33.36
C SER A 215 -21.96 18.58 -34.19
N ARG A 216 -21.58 19.34 -35.21
CA ARG A 216 -22.46 19.88 -36.24
C ARG A 216 -21.92 19.47 -37.60
N THR A 217 -22.75 18.82 -38.39
CA THR A 217 -22.36 18.29 -39.70
C THR A 217 -23.31 18.77 -40.79
N VAL A 218 -22.76 19.39 -41.83
CA VAL A 218 -23.43 19.71 -43.10
C VAL A 218 -22.40 19.54 -44.22
N LYS A 219 -22.83 19.48 -45.48
CA LYS A 219 -21.90 19.43 -46.61
C LYS A 219 -20.94 20.62 -46.55
N GLU A 220 -19.64 20.36 -46.70
CA GLU A 220 -18.59 21.38 -46.74
C GLU A 220 -18.78 22.36 -47.91
N GLU A 221 -19.44 21.90 -48.97
CA GLU A 221 -19.69 22.66 -50.18
C GLU A 221 -21.17 22.55 -50.60
N VAL A 222 -21.82 23.70 -50.77
CA VAL A 222 -23.26 23.82 -51.05
C VAL A 222 -23.51 24.83 -52.16
N GLU A 223 -24.59 24.68 -52.92
CA GLU A 223 -24.96 25.64 -53.97
C GLU A 223 -25.84 26.77 -53.39
N PHE A 224 -25.66 27.98 -53.91
CA PHE A 224 -26.39 29.16 -53.47
C PHE A 224 -27.90 28.98 -53.65
N GLY A 225 -28.66 29.18 -52.58
CA GLY A 225 -30.12 29.03 -52.56
C GLY A 225 -30.61 27.62 -52.22
N ASP A 226 -29.74 26.61 -52.21
CA ASP A 226 -30.11 25.25 -51.85
C ASP A 226 -30.38 25.10 -50.35
N THR A 227 -31.22 24.11 -50.04
CA THR A 227 -31.53 23.73 -48.66
C THR A 227 -30.78 22.46 -48.30
N GLU A 228 -30.13 22.46 -47.14
CA GLU A 228 -29.39 21.32 -46.62
C GLU A 228 -29.86 20.96 -45.22
N ASN A 229 -29.79 19.67 -44.88
CA ASN A 229 -29.96 19.23 -43.51
C ASN A 229 -28.62 19.36 -42.80
N MET A 230 -28.64 20.06 -41.68
CA MET A 230 -27.52 20.20 -40.78
C MET A 230 -27.80 19.34 -39.55
N LYS A 231 -27.01 18.28 -39.40
CA LYS A 231 -27.13 17.32 -38.29
C LYS A 231 -26.42 17.89 -37.07
N ILE A 232 -27.15 18.02 -35.97
CA ILE A 232 -26.64 18.38 -34.64
C ILE A 232 -26.59 17.11 -33.81
N ALA A 233 -25.46 16.79 -33.19
CA ALA A 233 -25.30 15.60 -32.36
C ALA A 233 -24.54 15.88 -31.06
N GLN A 234 -24.91 15.14 -30.02
CA GLN A 234 -24.26 15.10 -28.71
C GLN A 234 -23.93 13.66 -28.32
N GLU A 235 -22.83 13.44 -27.63
CA GLU A 235 -22.52 12.22 -26.88
C GLU A 235 -21.49 12.54 -25.78
N GLY A 236 -21.27 11.61 -24.85
CA GLY A 236 -20.16 11.71 -23.89
C GLY A 236 -20.58 11.34 -22.48
N SER A 237 -19.96 11.97 -21.49
CA SER A 237 -20.26 11.71 -20.09
C SER A 237 -20.15 12.96 -19.21
N PHE A 238 -20.79 12.89 -18.05
CA PHE A 238 -20.56 13.80 -16.94
C PHE A 238 -19.94 13.03 -15.77
N LEU A 239 -18.86 13.58 -15.25
CA LEU A 239 -18.25 13.22 -13.98
C LEU A 239 -18.85 14.11 -12.90
N ILE A 240 -19.60 13.50 -12.01
CA ILE A 240 -20.36 14.22 -11.01
C ILE A 240 -19.70 13.91 -9.68
N PRO A 241 -18.83 14.78 -9.15
CA PRO A 241 -18.30 14.61 -7.82
C PRO A 241 -19.44 14.89 -6.85
N LEU A 242 -20.28 13.89 -6.56
CA LEU A 242 -21.20 13.87 -5.44
C LEU A 242 -20.38 13.78 -4.15
N SER A 243 -19.75 14.92 -3.82
CA SER A 243 -19.17 15.21 -2.53
C SER A 243 -20.03 16.29 -1.89
N THR A 244 -21.32 16.03 -1.73
CA THR A 244 -21.98 16.58 -0.54
C THR A 244 -21.48 15.73 0.62
N LYS A 245 -20.34 16.13 1.17
CA LYS A 245 -19.94 15.79 2.54
C LYS A 245 -21.04 16.27 3.49
N THR A 246 -22.08 15.48 3.63
CA THR A 246 -22.44 15.05 4.97
C THR A 246 -21.67 13.75 5.16
N GLU A 247 -20.48 13.82 5.78
CA GLU A 247 -19.90 12.63 6.40
C GLU A 247 -20.91 12.17 7.47
N ASN A 248 -21.85 11.31 7.07
CA ASN A 248 -22.63 10.59 8.04
C ASN A 248 -21.63 9.75 8.84
N SER A 249 -21.68 9.86 10.16
CA SER A 249 -20.88 8.99 11.03
C SER A 249 -21.16 7.54 10.67
N LYS A 250 -20.13 6.72 10.56
CA LYS A 250 -20.27 5.28 10.27
C LYS A 250 -20.16 4.49 11.56
N GLU A 251 -20.90 3.40 11.68
CA GLU A 251 -20.77 2.48 12.80
C GLU A 251 -20.72 1.03 12.30
N ILE A 252 -19.63 0.33 12.62
CA ILE A 252 -19.32 -1.00 12.10
C ILE A 252 -19.14 -1.97 13.27
N VAL A 253 -19.68 -3.17 13.18
CA VAL A 253 -19.35 -4.28 14.08
C VAL A 253 -18.79 -5.45 13.28
N LEU A 254 -17.55 -5.84 13.57
CA LEU A 254 -16.94 -7.05 13.05
C LEU A 254 -17.24 -8.23 13.99
N ALA A 255 -17.95 -9.25 13.52
CA ALA A 255 -18.23 -10.48 14.25
C ALA A 255 -17.34 -11.62 13.74
N LEU A 256 -16.50 -12.18 14.60
CA LEU A 256 -15.54 -13.23 14.30
C LEU A 256 -15.97 -14.56 14.94
N ASP A 257 -16.15 -15.59 14.12
CA ASP A 257 -16.37 -16.96 14.58
C ASP A 257 -15.15 -17.49 15.35
N ASN A 258 -15.39 -18.26 16.41
CA ASN A 258 -14.36 -18.92 17.20
C ASN A 258 -14.73 -20.38 17.54
N SER A 259 -15.48 -21.03 16.66
CA SER A 259 -15.78 -22.47 16.75
C SER A 259 -14.55 -23.37 16.59
N GLY A 260 -13.38 -22.83 16.25
CA GLY A 260 -12.18 -23.63 16.02
C GLY A 260 -11.92 -24.03 14.58
N ALA A 261 -12.84 -23.72 13.65
CA ALA A 261 -12.58 -23.88 12.22
C ALA A 261 -11.34 -23.10 11.75
N PHE A 262 -11.00 -22.00 12.45
CA PHE A 262 -9.78 -21.23 12.17
C PHE A 262 -8.50 -21.85 12.75
N ASN A 263 -8.62 -22.84 13.66
CA ASN A 263 -7.52 -23.46 14.41
C ASN A 263 -7.25 -24.93 14.07
N SER A 264 -8.09 -25.58 13.26
CA SER A 264 -7.89 -26.98 12.83
C SER A 264 -6.64 -27.21 11.96
N TYR A 265 -5.77 -26.20 11.84
CA TYR A 265 -4.53 -26.18 11.06
C TYR A 265 -3.25 -26.11 11.92
N TYR A 266 -3.33 -26.33 13.24
CA TYR A 266 -2.18 -26.22 14.13
C TYR A 266 -1.36 -27.53 14.22
N GLU A 267 -0.12 -27.50 13.75
CA GLU A 267 0.94 -28.36 14.26
C GLU A 267 1.94 -27.50 15.03
N GLU A 268 2.29 -27.92 16.26
CA GLU A 268 3.32 -27.29 17.07
C GLU A 268 4.68 -27.52 16.38
N ILE A 269 5.18 -26.54 15.62
CA ILE A 269 6.49 -26.66 14.96
C ILE A 269 7.58 -26.52 16.01
N ASN A 270 8.33 -27.60 16.21
CA ASN A 270 9.56 -27.58 16.99
C ASN A 270 10.65 -26.88 16.16
N SER A 271 10.91 -25.61 16.46
CA SER A 271 11.85 -24.74 15.75
C SER A 271 13.25 -24.82 16.37
N PRO A 272 14.33 -24.66 15.57
CA PRO A 272 15.68 -24.43 16.10
C PRO A 272 15.77 -23.33 17.16
N PHE A 273 14.89 -22.31 17.09
CA PHE A 273 14.87 -21.20 18.03
C PHE A 273 14.17 -21.49 19.36
N ASN A 274 13.57 -22.67 19.54
CA ASN A 274 13.11 -23.14 20.85
C ASN A 274 14.26 -23.58 21.78
N TYR A 275 15.48 -23.62 21.26
CA TYR A 275 16.69 -23.99 22.00
C TYR A 275 17.59 -22.75 22.16
N GLY A 276 18.38 -22.73 23.25
CA GLY A 276 19.46 -21.76 23.39
C GLY A 276 20.55 -21.99 22.36
N ILE A 277 20.88 -23.26 22.12
CA ILE A 277 21.84 -23.68 21.09
C ILE A 277 21.28 -24.92 20.38
N TYR A 278 21.06 -24.81 19.08
CA TYR A 278 20.60 -25.88 18.21
C TYR A 278 21.67 -26.21 17.17
N ALA A 279 22.21 -27.43 17.20
CA ALA A 279 23.10 -27.95 16.16
C ALA A 279 22.39 -29.06 15.37
N SER A 280 22.25 -28.94 14.06
CA SER A 280 21.64 -30.02 13.25
C SER A 280 22.56 -31.24 13.08
N GLU A 281 23.86 -31.08 13.33
CA GLU A 281 24.87 -32.13 13.38
C GLU A 281 25.66 -32.11 14.71
N LYS A 282 26.76 -31.36 14.80
CA LYS A 282 27.69 -31.45 15.93
C LYS A 282 27.70 -30.20 16.82
N LEU A 283 27.58 -30.41 18.13
CA LEU A 283 27.75 -29.38 19.15
C LEU A 283 29.01 -29.68 19.97
N ASN A 284 30.08 -28.89 19.75
CA ASN A 284 31.38 -29.11 20.37
C ASN A 284 31.79 -27.98 21.33
N PHE A 285 31.98 -28.32 22.60
CA PHE A 285 32.55 -27.43 23.62
C PHE A 285 34.00 -27.82 23.93
N GLN A 286 34.90 -26.83 24.01
CA GLN A 286 36.29 -27.03 24.42
C GLN A 286 36.80 -25.85 25.25
N GLY A 287 37.75 -26.09 26.15
CA GLY A 287 38.35 -25.04 26.99
C GLY A 287 38.13 -25.27 28.49
N LEU A 288 38.14 -24.20 29.28
CA LEU A 288 38.09 -24.32 30.75
C LEU A 288 36.66 -24.53 31.27
N ILE A 289 35.76 -23.59 31.00
CA ILE A 289 34.39 -23.58 31.53
C ILE A 289 33.42 -23.15 30.44
N ALA A 290 32.32 -23.89 30.28
CA ALA A 290 31.18 -23.54 29.43
C ALA A 290 29.90 -23.41 30.27
N TYR A 291 29.07 -22.41 29.96
CA TYR A 291 27.81 -22.17 30.65
C TYR A 291 26.70 -21.85 29.65
N VAL A 292 25.61 -22.61 29.70
CA VAL A 292 24.40 -22.42 28.90
C VAL A 292 23.19 -22.35 29.83
N ASN A 293 22.58 -21.18 29.95
CA ASN A 293 21.28 -21.03 30.59
C ASN A 293 20.16 -21.25 29.57
N GLY A 294 19.71 -22.50 29.42
CA GLY A 294 18.68 -22.89 28.46
C GLY A 294 18.82 -24.34 28.00
N ASN A 295 18.03 -24.70 26.98
CA ASN A 295 18.07 -26.03 26.36
C ASN A 295 19.09 -26.08 25.21
N THR A 296 19.70 -27.24 24.99
CA THR A 296 20.54 -27.51 23.82
C THR A 296 20.00 -28.69 23.01
N TYR A 297 20.23 -28.65 21.70
CA TYR A 297 19.91 -29.72 20.77
C TYR A 297 21.13 -30.06 19.90
N SER A 298 21.42 -31.34 19.69
CA SER A 298 22.41 -31.80 18.69
C SER A 298 22.13 -33.20 18.16
N LYS A 299 22.77 -33.62 17.07
CA LYS A 299 22.93 -35.06 16.79
C LYS A 299 24.11 -35.61 17.56
N ASP A 300 25.24 -34.93 17.53
CA ASP A 300 26.46 -35.32 18.23
C ASP A 300 26.89 -34.24 19.22
N PHE A 301 26.70 -34.50 20.52
CA PHE A 301 27.12 -33.62 21.59
C PHE A 301 28.49 -34.05 22.10
N VAL A 302 29.47 -33.15 22.04
CA VAL A 302 30.84 -33.37 22.48
C VAL A 302 31.27 -32.24 23.42
N ASP A 303 31.55 -32.59 24.67
CA ASP A 303 32.12 -31.68 25.66
C ASP A 303 33.52 -32.14 26.08
N LEU A 304 34.50 -31.29 25.79
CA LEU A 304 35.91 -31.43 26.14
C LEU A 304 36.35 -30.35 27.14
N THR A 305 35.41 -29.70 27.83
CA THR A 305 35.72 -28.68 28.84
C THR A 305 36.09 -29.31 30.18
N ASN A 306 36.76 -28.55 31.06
CA ASN A 306 36.96 -29.02 32.45
C ASN A 306 35.65 -29.03 33.23
N LYS A 307 34.77 -28.06 32.96
CA LYS A 307 33.43 -27.99 33.54
C LYS A 307 32.40 -27.39 32.57
N ILE A 308 31.27 -28.07 32.38
CA ILE A 308 30.11 -27.52 31.67
C ILE A 308 28.89 -27.39 32.58
N THR A 309 28.11 -26.32 32.40
CA THR A 309 26.80 -26.15 33.05
C THR A 309 25.73 -25.89 31.98
N ILE A 310 24.64 -26.67 32.01
CA ILE A 310 23.45 -26.47 31.17
C ILE A 310 22.22 -26.46 32.09
N THR A 311 21.55 -25.32 32.24
CA THR A 311 20.43 -25.19 33.18
C THR A 311 19.15 -25.90 32.71
N GLY A 312 19.05 -26.18 31.41
CA GLY A 312 17.92 -26.90 30.80
C GLY A 312 18.27 -28.30 30.33
N THR A 313 17.57 -28.78 29.31
CA THR A 313 17.77 -30.11 28.73
C THR A 313 18.88 -30.09 27.70
N CYS A 314 19.85 -31.01 27.83
CA CYS A 314 20.81 -31.38 26.80
C CYS A 314 20.26 -32.54 25.96
N ALA A 315 19.53 -32.21 24.89
CA ALA A 315 18.95 -33.19 23.97
C ALA A 315 19.97 -33.55 22.87
N SER A 316 20.35 -34.81 22.75
CA SER A 316 21.23 -35.26 21.66
C SER A 316 21.01 -36.71 21.25
N PHE A 317 21.44 -37.11 20.05
CA PHE A 317 21.41 -38.52 19.65
C PHE A 317 22.57 -39.27 20.30
N THR A 318 23.75 -38.64 20.34
CA THR A 318 24.94 -39.10 21.04
C THR A 318 25.47 -38.03 21.98
N HIS A 319 26.06 -38.46 23.09
CA HIS A 319 26.68 -37.60 24.11
C HIS A 319 28.08 -38.11 24.46
N TYR A 320 29.05 -37.21 24.47
CA TYR A 320 30.41 -37.42 24.99
C TYR A 320 30.79 -36.25 25.90
N ILE A 321 31.23 -36.54 27.13
CA ILE A 321 31.56 -35.53 28.16
C ILE A 321 32.84 -35.98 28.88
N GLU A 322 33.92 -35.17 28.83
CA GLU A 322 35.25 -35.51 29.38
C GLU A 322 35.59 -34.81 30.72
N GLY A 323 34.73 -33.94 31.24
CA GLY A 323 34.96 -33.15 32.47
C GLY A 323 33.85 -33.24 33.54
N GLU A 324 33.87 -32.30 34.50
CA GLU A 324 32.76 -32.12 35.45
C GLU A 324 31.55 -31.52 34.72
N TYR A 325 30.32 -31.95 35.04
CA TYR A 325 29.13 -31.37 34.43
C TYR A 325 28.03 -31.10 35.46
N ASP A 326 27.27 -30.04 35.21
CA ASP A 326 26.03 -29.67 35.93
C ASP A 326 24.94 -29.41 34.88
N ILE A 327 24.24 -30.47 34.49
CA ILE A 327 23.22 -30.45 33.43
C ILE A 327 21.90 -30.88 34.06
N ASN A 328 20.86 -30.05 33.94
CA ASN A 328 19.55 -30.32 34.55
C ASN A 328 18.91 -31.61 34.03
N GLU A 329 18.94 -31.83 32.71
CA GLU A 329 18.47 -33.08 32.11
C GLU A 329 19.35 -33.45 30.90
N ILE A 330 19.83 -34.69 30.83
CA ILE A 330 20.46 -35.24 29.61
C ILE A 330 19.43 -36.16 28.95
N LYS A 331 19.02 -35.84 27.72
CA LYS A 331 17.97 -36.54 27.00
C LYS A 331 18.49 -37.12 25.68
N THR A 332 18.47 -38.44 25.56
CA THR A 332 18.71 -39.08 24.26
C THR A 332 17.46 -38.98 23.39
N ILE A 333 17.61 -38.45 22.18
CA ILE A 333 16.54 -38.27 21.19
C ILE A 333 16.86 -39.07 19.93
N SER A 334 15.82 -39.37 19.15
CA SER A 334 15.93 -40.13 17.89
C SER A 334 15.28 -39.43 16.70
N GLU A 335 14.45 -38.42 16.94
CA GLU A 335 13.75 -37.67 15.90
C GLU A 335 14.51 -36.38 15.60
N PRO A 336 14.87 -36.15 14.32
CA PRO A 336 15.52 -34.91 13.92
C PRO A 336 14.51 -33.76 14.02
N VAL A 337 14.95 -32.65 14.58
CA VAL A 337 14.28 -31.35 14.44
C VAL A 337 14.84 -30.72 13.17
N GLU A 338 13.99 -30.27 12.27
CA GLU A 338 14.41 -29.71 10.99
C GLU A 338 15.02 -28.31 11.14
N MET A 339 15.98 -27.98 10.26
CA MET A 339 16.61 -26.66 10.19
C MET A 339 16.33 -26.03 8.81
N PRO A 340 15.15 -25.40 8.63
CA PRO A 340 14.73 -24.93 7.31
C PRO A 340 15.50 -23.70 6.83
N GLN A 341 15.63 -23.59 5.50
CA GLN A 341 16.20 -22.41 4.85
C GLN A 341 15.11 -21.35 4.67
N PHE A 342 15.26 -20.17 5.26
CA PHE A 342 14.30 -19.07 5.14
C PHE A 342 14.90 -17.77 4.62
N PHE A 343 16.13 -17.81 4.06
CA PHE A 343 16.77 -16.61 3.52
C PHE A 343 16.02 -15.97 2.34
N GLY A 344 15.14 -16.72 1.65
CA GLY A 344 14.38 -16.20 0.51
C GLY A 344 13.54 -14.97 0.89
N SER A 345 12.81 -15.02 2.00
CA SER A 345 12.01 -13.89 2.48
C SER A 345 12.87 -12.73 3.01
N LEU A 346 14.04 -13.03 3.60
CA LEU A 346 14.99 -12.00 4.03
C LEU A 346 15.62 -11.25 2.84
N VAL A 347 15.94 -11.97 1.76
CA VAL A 347 16.46 -11.38 0.52
C VAL A 347 15.37 -10.59 -0.19
N GLU A 348 14.13 -11.06 -0.21
CA GLU A 348 12.98 -10.32 -0.74
C GLU A 348 12.76 -9.00 0.02
N GLU A 349 12.75 -9.04 1.36
CA GLU A 349 12.68 -7.84 2.20
C GLU A 349 13.83 -6.87 1.89
N ALA A 350 15.07 -7.37 1.75
CA ALA A 350 16.22 -6.54 1.40
C ALA A 350 16.08 -5.91 0.00
N LEU A 351 15.55 -6.65 -0.97
CA LEU A 351 15.29 -6.16 -2.33
C LEU A 351 14.23 -5.06 -2.32
N GLU A 352 13.12 -5.26 -1.61
CA GLU A 352 12.05 -4.28 -1.47
C GLU A 352 12.53 -2.96 -0.84
N ASN A 353 13.47 -3.05 0.11
CA ASN A 353 14.03 -1.91 0.83
C ASN A 353 15.31 -1.35 0.20
N ALA A 354 15.75 -1.88 -0.96
CA ALA A 354 16.99 -1.49 -1.63
C ALA A 354 18.25 -1.61 -0.75
N GLN A 355 18.28 -2.63 0.12
CA GLN A 355 19.38 -2.98 1.01
C GLN A 355 20.15 -4.20 0.48
N VAL A 356 20.39 -4.23 -0.83
CA VAL A 356 21.23 -5.25 -1.48
C VAL A 356 22.59 -4.67 -1.81
N PHE A 357 23.64 -5.33 -1.34
CA PHE A 357 25.02 -4.93 -1.48
C PHE A 357 25.72 -5.90 -2.44
N ASP A 358 25.82 -5.48 -3.71
CA ASP A 358 26.49 -6.22 -4.78
C ASP A 358 27.93 -5.73 -4.92
N PRO A 359 28.96 -6.61 -4.92
CA PRO A 359 30.35 -6.24 -5.19
C PRO A 359 30.55 -5.27 -6.37
N GLU A 360 29.77 -5.43 -7.44
CA GLU A 360 29.89 -4.61 -8.66
C GLU A 360 29.54 -3.12 -8.43
N ASP A 361 28.77 -2.82 -7.38
CA ASP A 361 28.35 -1.45 -7.05
C ASP A 361 29.39 -0.68 -6.22
N PHE A 362 30.45 -1.35 -5.76
CA PHE A 362 31.42 -0.77 -4.84
C PHE A 362 32.82 -0.62 -5.47
N PRO A 363 33.48 0.53 -5.29
CA PRO A 363 34.87 0.68 -5.67
C PRO A 363 35.78 -0.21 -4.81
N ASP A 364 36.71 -0.91 -5.46
CA ASP A 364 37.70 -1.77 -4.81
C ASP A 364 38.44 -1.05 -3.67
N ASP A 365 38.42 -1.67 -2.48
CA ASP A 365 39.13 -1.25 -1.27
C ASP A 365 38.82 0.18 -0.78
N ALA A 366 37.79 0.82 -1.32
CA ALA A 366 37.37 2.16 -0.93
C ALA A 366 36.22 2.08 0.07
N ALA A 367 36.41 2.75 1.22
CA ALA A 367 35.35 2.93 2.20
C ALA A 367 34.39 4.03 1.73
N VAL A 368 33.12 3.68 1.62
CA VAL A 368 32.02 4.59 1.29
C VAL A 368 30.99 4.59 2.41
N PRO A 369 30.27 5.69 2.65
CA PRO A 369 29.17 5.69 3.61
C PRO A 369 28.11 4.67 3.23
N MET A 370 27.55 3.96 4.21
CA MET A 370 26.42 3.07 3.97
C MET A 370 25.18 3.90 3.56
N PRO A 371 24.33 3.38 2.65
CA PRO A 371 23.07 4.02 2.30
C PRO A 371 22.25 4.36 3.56
N GLY A 372 21.85 5.63 3.69
CA GLY A 372 21.08 6.12 4.84
C GLY A 372 21.87 6.32 6.14
N GLN A 373 23.15 5.95 6.20
CA GLN A 373 23.94 5.91 7.43
C GLN A 373 25.32 6.58 7.24
N PRO A 374 25.40 7.91 7.21
CA PRO A 374 26.63 8.63 6.83
C PRO A 374 27.82 8.40 7.78
N GLU A 375 27.57 7.99 9.03
CA GLU A 375 28.60 7.73 10.05
C GLU A 375 29.11 6.28 10.04
N VAL A 376 28.44 5.39 9.32
CA VAL A 376 28.81 3.99 9.13
C VAL A 376 29.33 3.82 7.71
N HIS A 377 30.48 3.18 7.56
CA HIS A 377 31.12 2.99 6.27
C HIS A 377 31.18 1.52 5.91
N ILE A 378 31.05 1.24 4.63
CA ILE A 378 31.21 -0.08 4.04
C ILE A 378 32.32 -0.03 2.99
N ARG A 379 33.12 -1.09 2.94
CA ARG A 379 34.16 -1.29 1.93
C ARG A 379 34.05 -2.68 1.36
N TYR A 380 34.13 -2.81 0.04
CA TYR A 380 34.33 -4.10 -0.60
C TYR A 380 35.84 -4.39 -0.75
N GLU A 381 36.26 -5.59 -0.35
CA GLU A 381 37.64 -6.10 -0.36
C GLU A 381 37.73 -7.30 -1.33
N PRO A 382 38.01 -7.09 -2.62
CA PRO A 382 37.89 -8.12 -3.67
C PRO A 382 38.80 -9.33 -3.43
N SER A 383 39.98 -9.13 -2.82
CA SER A 383 40.98 -10.18 -2.61
C SER A 383 40.48 -11.35 -1.74
N GLN A 384 39.47 -11.12 -0.90
CA GLN A 384 38.86 -12.11 -0.02
C GLN A 384 37.34 -12.20 -0.24
N ASN A 385 36.81 -11.45 -1.21
CA ASN A 385 35.38 -11.28 -1.43
C ASN A 385 34.63 -10.87 -0.15
N ASN A 386 35.10 -9.83 0.55
CA ASN A 386 34.49 -9.36 1.79
C ASN A 386 33.87 -7.98 1.63
N PHE A 387 32.64 -7.82 2.10
CA PHE A 387 32.19 -6.52 2.60
C PHE A 387 32.68 -6.34 4.04
N ARG A 388 33.26 -5.19 4.33
CA ARG A 388 33.65 -4.80 5.68
C ARG A 388 32.86 -3.57 6.10
N ILE A 389 32.10 -3.71 7.18
CA ILE A 389 31.45 -2.60 7.86
C ILE A 389 32.38 -2.11 8.96
N VAL A 390 32.67 -0.82 8.92
CA VAL A 390 33.45 -0.08 9.93
C VAL A 390 32.70 1.20 10.29
N ALA A 391 32.80 1.65 11.53
CA ALA A 391 32.24 2.93 11.94
C ALA A 391 33.25 3.71 12.79
N ASN A 392 33.08 5.03 12.86
CA ASN A 392 33.85 5.88 13.76
C ASN A 392 33.40 5.65 15.21
N ASN A 393 34.28 5.88 16.20
CA ASN A 393 33.90 5.81 17.62
C ASN A 393 32.66 6.68 17.87
N LYS A 394 31.62 6.10 18.47
CA LYS A 394 30.29 6.69 18.79
C LYS A 394 29.24 6.74 17.67
N ALA A 395 29.47 6.13 16.50
CA ALA A 395 28.41 6.00 15.49
C ALA A 395 27.30 5.03 15.97
N THR A 396 26.10 5.15 15.40
CA THR A 396 25.01 4.17 15.55
C THR A 396 24.76 3.48 14.22
N PHE A 397 24.82 2.14 14.20
CA PHE A 397 24.49 1.32 13.04
C PHE A 397 23.04 0.83 13.15
N TYR A 398 22.18 1.36 12.30
CA TYR A 398 20.76 1.04 12.26
C TYR A 398 20.48 -0.14 11.32
N ILE A 399 19.62 -1.03 11.76
CA ILE A 399 19.04 -2.13 10.99
C ILE A 399 17.51 -1.97 11.10
N ASP A 400 16.92 -1.40 10.06
CA ASP A 400 15.50 -1.10 9.92
C ASP A 400 14.81 -2.00 8.87
N SER A 401 15.59 -2.72 8.06
CA SER A 401 15.17 -3.83 7.22
C SER A 401 16.31 -4.84 7.06
N SER A 402 16.02 -6.01 6.47
CA SER A 402 17.06 -6.99 6.17
C SER A 402 18.07 -6.40 5.18
N MET A 403 19.35 -6.71 5.37
CA MET A 403 20.46 -6.27 4.50
C MET A 403 21.14 -7.49 3.89
N TYR A 404 21.17 -7.55 2.56
CA TYR A 404 21.70 -8.70 1.83
C TYR A 404 23.03 -8.39 1.14
N PHE A 405 24.08 -9.10 1.53
CA PHE A 405 25.44 -8.98 1.00
C PHE A 405 25.75 -10.16 0.08
N LYS A 406 26.01 -9.88 -1.20
CA LYS A 406 26.41 -10.90 -2.19
C LYS A 406 27.89 -11.29 -2.11
N ALA A 407 28.41 -11.39 -0.88
CA ALA A 407 29.80 -11.69 -0.57
C ALA A 407 29.91 -12.18 0.88
N ASN A 408 31.12 -12.34 1.40
CA ASN A 408 31.35 -12.48 2.84
C ASN A 408 31.10 -11.14 3.54
N LEU A 409 30.76 -11.16 4.83
CA LEU A 409 30.54 -9.96 5.64
C LEU A 409 31.46 -9.95 6.87
N ILE A 410 32.18 -8.85 7.08
CA ILE A 410 32.95 -8.60 8.29
C ILE A 410 32.40 -7.36 8.98
N ILE A 411 31.94 -7.55 10.21
CA ILE A 411 31.45 -6.50 11.09
C ILE A 411 32.55 -6.25 12.12
N SER A 412 33.27 -5.14 11.98
CA SER A 412 34.36 -4.75 12.86
C SER A 412 34.00 -3.45 13.54
N LEU A 413 33.43 -3.55 14.75
CA LEU A 413 32.85 -2.42 15.46
C LEU A 413 33.55 -2.26 16.82
N ASP A 414 34.00 -1.05 17.11
CA ASP A 414 34.62 -0.69 18.39
C ASP A 414 33.90 0.55 18.92
N GLU A 415 33.32 0.47 20.12
CA GLU A 415 32.49 1.53 20.72
C GLU A 415 31.29 2.02 19.86
N VAL A 416 30.69 1.13 19.03
CA VAL A 416 29.53 1.44 18.17
C VAL A 416 28.26 0.82 18.76
N VAL A 417 27.15 1.56 18.70
CA VAL A 417 25.82 1.05 19.07
C VAL A 417 25.14 0.46 17.83
N ILE A 418 24.78 -0.81 17.86
CA ILE A 418 23.96 -1.42 16.81
C ILE A 418 22.50 -1.33 17.26
N LYS A 419 21.61 -0.82 16.42
CA LYS A 419 20.16 -0.73 16.69
C LYS A 419 19.37 -1.47 15.63
N ASN A 420 18.89 -2.66 15.98
CA ASN A 420 17.97 -3.41 15.16
C ASN A 420 16.54 -3.15 15.65
N ILE A 421 15.84 -2.27 14.94
CA ILE A 421 14.51 -1.77 15.32
C ILE A 421 13.36 -2.55 14.66
N SER A 422 13.66 -3.37 13.65
CA SER A 422 12.67 -4.13 12.86
C SER A 422 12.68 -5.63 13.14
N GLY A 423 13.71 -6.12 13.84
CA GLY A 423 13.98 -7.55 14.00
C GLY A 423 14.48 -8.21 12.72
N SER A 424 15.11 -7.46 11.82
CA SER A 424 15.58 -7.95 10.51
C SER A 424 17.01 -8.50 10.56
N PHE A 425 17.45 -9.16 9.49
CA PHE A 425 18.72 -9.90 9.45
C PHE A 425 19.79 -9.23 8.58
N LEU A 426 21.04 -9.35 9.00
CA LEU A 426 22.20 -9.21 8.11
C LEU A 426 22.45 -10.56 7.44
N VAL A 427 22.28 -10.60 6.12
CA VAL A 427 22.32 -11.82 5.31
C VAL A 427 23.53 -11.80 4.39
N ALA A 428 24.33 -12.86 4.37
CA ALA A 428 25.49 -12.96 3.48
C ALA A 428 25.46 -14.26 2.67
N ASP A 429 25.86 -14.20 1.39
CA ASP A 429 26.06 -15.40 0.56
C ASP A 429 27.14 -16.32 1.17
N GLY A 430 28.18 -15.71 1.76
CA GLY A 430 29.35 -16.39 2.31
C GLY A 430 29.50 -16.27 3.83
N ASP A 431 30.74 -16.23 4.29
CA ASP A 431 31.09 -16.19 5.71
C ASP A 431 30.69 -14.85 6.36
N ILE A 432 30.25 -14.89 7.61
CA ILE A 432 30.02 -13.71 8.45
C ILE A 432 31.00 -13.73 9.62
N SER A 433 31.76 -12.65 9.81
CA SER A 433 32.63 -12.49 10.98
C SER A 433 32.26 -11.25 11.78
N ILE A 434 32.02 -11.42 13.08
CA ILE A 434 31.80 -10.34 14.04
C ILE A 434 33.04 -10.22 14.91
N GLN A 435 33.68 -9.06 14.87
CA GLN A 435 34.96 -8.77 15.53
C GLN A 435 34.81 -7.53 16.43
N GLY A 436 35.32 -7.60 17.66
CA GLY A 436 35.25 -6.46 18.58
C GLY A 436 35.73 -6.76 20.01
N ASN A 437 35.74 -5.74 20.84
CA ASN A 437 36.09 -5.83 22.27
C ASN A 437 35.22 -4.85 23.07
N ASN A 438 34.79 -5.22 24.28
CA ASN A 438 33.89 -4.40 25.11
C ASN A 438 32.61 -3.94 24.41
N LEU A 439 31.97 -4.80 23.60
CA LEU A 439 30.66 -4.51 23.03
C LEU A 439 29.63 -4.62 24.17
N LEU A 440 29.10 -3.48 24.62
CA LEU A 440 28.21 -3.40 25.79
C LEU A 440 26.90 -2.72 25.41
N PRO A 441 25.91 -3.47 24.91
CA PRO A 441 24.62 -2.91 24.54
C PRO A 441 23.84 -2.41 25.77
N ALA A 442 23.09 -1.31 25.61
CA ALA A 442 22.39 -0.59 26.69
C ALA A 442 20.86 -0.50 26.53
N GLY A 443 20.24 -1.16 25.53
CA GLY A 443 18.80 -1.07 25.27
C GLY A 443 18.18 -2.30 24.59
N PRO A 444 16.84 -2.42 24.59
CA PRO A 444 16.13 -3.57 24.03
C PRO A 444 16.33 -3.71 22.52
N ASP A 445 16.62 -2.63 21.79
CA ASP A 445 16.83 -2.65 20.33
C ASP A 445 18.28 -2.96 19.94
N GLU A 446 19.17 -3.18 20.91
CA GLU A 446 20.59 -3.38 20.64
C GLU A 446 20.89 -4.85 20.39
N ARG A 447 20.42 -5.32 19.22
CA ARG A 447 20.42 -6.73 18.81
C ARG A 447 21.08 -6.93 17.44
N VAL A 448 21.70 -8.09 17.24
CA VAL A 448 22.35 -8.47 15.97
C VAL A 448 21.84 -9.82 15.50
N PHE A 449 21.09 -9.83 14.40
CA PHE A 449 20.61 -11.06 13.78
C PHE A 449 21.39 -11.30 12.49
N VAL A 450 22.00 -12.47 12.36
CA VAL A 450 22.86 -12.82 11.22
C VAL A 450 22.43 -14.13 10.59
N TYR A 451 22.42 -14.17 9.26
CA TYR A 451 22.11 -15.34 8.45
C TYR A 451 23.21 -15.55 7.41
N SER A 452 23.92 -16.67 7.49
CA SER A 452 24.87 -17.08 6.43
C SER A 452 24.23 -18.14 5.56
N ILE A 453 24.06 -17.84 4.26
CA ILE A 453 23.39 -18.73 3.30
C ILE A 453 24.27 -19.96 3.05
N GLY A 454 25.47 -19.76 2.52
CA GLY A 454 26.39 -20.84 2.13
C GLY A 454 27.75 -20.84 2.85
N GLY A 455 27.89 -20.07 3.92
CA GLY A 455 29.15 -19.88 4.65
C GLY A 455 29.08 -20.28 6.12
N ASN A 456 30.01 -19.74 6.90
CA ASN A 456 30.19 -19.94 8.33
C ASN A 456 30.03 -18.62 9.08
N ILE A 457 29.66 -18.69 10.36
CA ILE A 457 29.61 -17.50 11.23
C ILE A 457 30.71 -17.59 12.27
N ARG A 458 31.51 -16.54 12.42
CA ARG A 458 32.61 -16.48 13.39
C ARG A 458 32.49 -15.27 14.29
N PHE A 459 32.35 -15.53 15.58
CA PHE A 459 32.43 -14.51 16.62
C PHE A 459 33.86 -14.46 17.16
N GLN A 460 34.53 -13.32 17.00
CA GLN A 460 35.87 -13.04 17.52
C GLN A 460 35.79 -11.82 18.44
N ILE A 461 35.16 -12.00 19.58
CA ILE A 461 34.79 -10.93 20.52
C ILE A 461 35.35 -11.21 21.91
N SER A 462 35.68 -10.16 22.66
CA SER A 462 36.10 -10.31 24.06
C SER A 462 35.42 -9.27 24.95
N PHE A 463 35.21 -9.60 26.21
CA PHE A 463 34.61 -8.71 27.22
C PHE A 463 33.27 -8.11 26.78
N SER A 464 32.48 -8.85 25.99
CA SER A 464 31.33 -8.33 25.26
C SER A 464 30.03 -9.00 25.68
N THR A 465 28.95 -8.22 25.72
CA THR A 465 27.58 -8.71 25.82
C THR A 465 26.92 -8.54 24.46
N LEU A 466 26.27 -9.58 23.93
CA LEU A 466 25.53 -9.50 22.66
C LEU A 466 24.13 -10.07 22.82
N TYR A 467 23.15 -9.40 22.21
CA TYR A 467 21.81 -9.91 22.06
C TYR A 467 21.57 -10.28 20.60
N GLY A 468 21.05 -11.47 20.32
CA GLY A 468 20.51 -11.76 19.00
C GLY A 468 20.52 -13.21 18.56
N ILE A 469 20.55 -13.37 17.23
CA ILE A 469 20.31 -14.64 16.55
C ILE A 469 21.45 -14.89 15.58
N ALA A 470 21.94 -16.13 15.54
CA ALA A 470 22.82 -16.60 14.48
C ALA A 470 22.21 -17.82 13.81
N TYR A 471 22.09 -17.77 12.48
CA TYR A 471 21.53 -18.85 11.68
C TYR A 471 22.49 -19.26 10.55
N ALA A 472 23.05 -20.47 10.62
CA ALA A 472 23.99 -21.00 9.63
C ALA A 472 23.67 -22.46 9.28
N PRO A 473 22.67 -22.71 8.42
CA PRO A 473 22.21 -24.06 8.10
C PRO A 473 23.19 -24.81 7.19
N GLY A 474 24.04 -24.07 6.46
CA GLY A 474 24.93 -24.61 5.44
C GLY A 474 24.18 -25.08 4.19
N ILE A 475 24.93 -25.43 3.16
CA ILE A 475 24.41 -25.90 1.86
C ILE A 475 25.13 -27.18 1.42
N ALA A 476 24.46 -27.98 0.60
CA ALA A 476 24.98 -29.26 0.12
C ALA A 476 26.23 -29.08 -0.77
N GLU A 477 26.27 -27.98 -1.53
CA GLU A 477 27.35 -27.63 -2.45
C GLU A 477 28.65 -27.25 -1.72
N ASN A 478 28.55 -26.83 -0.46
CA ASN A 478 29.68 -26.52 0.41
C ASN A 478 29.58 -27.31 1.72
N PRO A 479 30.09 -28.55 1.78
CA PRO A 479 30.00 -29.39 2.98
C PRO A 479 30.62 -28.79 4.24
N ASN A 480 31.57 -27.86 4.07
CA ASN A 480 32.27 -27.15 5.13
C ASN A 480 31.57 -25.84 5.55
N SER A 481 30.36 -25.57 5.05
CA SER A 481 29.51 -24.46 5.50
C SER A 481 28.63 -24.86 6.67
N GLY A 482 27.97 -23.86 7.28
CA GLY A 482 27.05 -24.05 8.40
C GLY A 482 27.74 -24.19 9.75
N ASN A 483 29.03 -23.84 9.86
CA ASN A 483 29.72 -23.85 11.15
C ASN A 483 29.57 -22.49 11.84
N VAL A 484 29.25 -22.50 13.12
CA VAL A 484 29.36 -21.33 13.99
C VAL A 484 30.50 -21.53 14.96
N ILE A 485 31.44 -20.57 14.98
CA ILE A 485 32.66 -20.66 15.77
C ILE A 485 32.73 -19.45 16.70
N PHE A 486 32.82 -19.71 18.00
CA PHE A 486 32.98 -18.68 19.02
C PHE A 486 34.42 -18.67 19.55
N GLN A 487 35.08 -17.52 19.43
CA GLN A 487 36.45 -17.27 19.87
C GLN A 487 36.52 -16.01 20.73
N GLY A 488 37.51 -15.95 21.61
CA GLY A 488 37.74 -14.83 22.53
C GLY A 488 37.42 -15.17 23.99
N ILE A 489 37.33 -14.15 24.86
CA ILE A 489 37.23 -14.37 26.31
C ILE A 489 36.17 -13.49 26.98
N ASN A 490 35.52 -14.00 28.02
CA ASN A 490 34.55 -13.27 28.87
C ASN A 490 33.42 -12.61 28.06
N ASN A 491 32.54 -13.41 27.47
CA ASN A 491 31.41 -12.88 26.70
C ASN A 491 30.08 -13.39 27.26
N ASP A 492 29.04 -12.57 27.19
CA ASP A 492 27.67 -12.94 27.55
C ASP A 492 26.77 -12.82 26.33
N ILE A 493 26.26 -13.94 25.84
CA ILE A 493 25.41 -13.99 24.64
C ILE A 493 23.99 -14.27 25.07
N TYR A 494 23.04 -13.45 24.62
CA TYR A 494 21.62 -13.56 24.90
C TYR A 494 20.84 -13.80 23.61
N GLY A 495 20.10 -14.90 23.53
CA GLY A 495 19.23 -15.20 22.39
C GLY A 495 19.24 -16.67 21.99
N SER A 496 19.24 -16.94 20.69
CA SER A 496 19.20 -18.31 20.16
C SER A 496 20.15 -18.48 18.98
N LEU A 497 20.88 -19.59 19.00
CA LEU A 497 21.88 -19.91 17.99
C LEU A 497 21.49 -21.22 17.30
N ALA A 498 21.46 -21.22 15.97
CA ALA A 498 21.14 -22.38 15.17
C ALA A 498 22.14 -22.56 14.02
N ALA A 499 22.75 -23.75 13.93
CA ALA A 499 23.77 -24.03 12.92
C ALA A 499 23.82 -25.52 12.57
N LYS A 500 24.53 -25.85 11.49
CA LYS A 500 24.93 -27.24 11.23
C LYS A 500 25.87 -27.76 12.32
N ASN A 501 26.93 -26.99 12.61
CA ASN A 501 27.88 -27.33 13.66
C ASN A 501 28.25 -26.12 14.53
N PHE A 502 28.57 -26.37 15.79
CA PHE A 502 29.16 -25.39 16.70
C PHE A 502 30.53 -25.82 17.20
N SER A 503 31.46 -24.86 17.28
CA SER A 503 32.73 -24.99 17.99
C SER A 503 32.92 -23.79 18.93
N PHE A 504 32.90 -24.05 20.24
CA PHE A 504 33.17 -23.04 21.26
C PHE A 504 34.63 -23.13 21.70
N GLU A 505 35.47 -22.22 21.22
CA GLU A 505 36.93 -22.23 21.39
C GLU A 505 37.43 -21.14 22.36
N GLY A 506 36.53 -20.25 22.79
CA GLY A 506 36.80 -19.18 23.74
C GLY A 506 36.85 -19.63 25.20
N GLN A 507 37.12 -18.69 26.12
CA GLN A 507 37.10 -18.94 27.56
C GLN A 507 36.03 -18.11 28.25
N ASN A 508 35.34 -18.70 29.23
CA ASN A 508 34.35 -18.02 30.08
C ASN A 508 33.28 -17.26 29.27
N THR A 509 32.74 -17.91 28.23
CA THR A 509 31.59 -17.39 27.49
C THR A 509 30.32 -18.01 28.03
N GLN A 510 29.34 -17.18 28.36
CA GLN A 510 28.01 -17.60 28.83
C GLN A 510 27.00 -17.43 27.72
N PHE A 511 26.17 -18.44 27.52
CA PHE A 511 25.02 -18.39 26.62
C PHE A 511 23.74 -18.38 27.45
N ASN A 512 22.90 -17.39 27.22
CA ASN A 512 21.64 -17.20 27.92
C ASN A 512 20.51 -17.26 26.91
N TYR A 513 19.68 -18.29 27.00
CA TYR A 513 18.47 -18.37 26.20
C TYR A 513 17.50 -17.28 26.66
N GLY A 514 16.86 -16.65 25.67
CA GLY A 514 15.89 -15.58 25.90
C GLY A 514 16.27 -14.34 25.12
N LEU A 515 15.33 -13.90 24.29
CA LEU A 515 15.36 -12.66 23.53
C LEU A 515 13.93 -12.14 23.49
N GLU A 516 13.74 -10.87 23.81
CA GLU A 516 12.44 -10.22 23.68
C GLU A 516 11.96 -10.33 22.23
N GLY A 517 10.70 -10.72 21.99
CA GLY A 517 10.16 -10.91 20.64
C GLY A 517 10.59 -12.18 19.89
N ILE A 518 11.32 -13.13 20.51
CA ILE A 518 11.74 -14.37 19.82
C ILE A 518 10.56 -15.21 19.31
N ALA A 519 9.41 -15.16 19.99
CA ALA A 519 8.19 -15.84 19.56
C ALA A 519 7.67 -15.30 18.22
N GLU A 520 7.71 -13.98 18.03
CA GLU A 520 7.30 -13.32 16.78
C GLU A 520 8.25 -13.69 15.62
N ILE A 521 9.54 -13.86 15.90
CA ILE A 521 10.54 -14.30 14.90
C ILE A 521 10.29 -15.76 14.51
N ILE A 522 9.98 -16.63 15.48
CA ILE A 522 9.59 -18.02 15.23
C ILE A 522 8.34 -18.05 14.36
N GLU A 523 7.33 -17.26 14.70
CA GLU A 523 6.09 -17.16 13.93
C GLU A 523 6.34 -16.69 12.50
N ARG A 524 7.15 -15.62 12.32
CA ARG A 524 7.44 -15.03 11.02
C ARG A 524 8.15 -15.97 10.06
N HIS A 525 9.05 -16.83 10.55
CA HIS A 525 9.99 -17.58 9.69
C HIS A 525 9.85 -19.10 9.75
N PHE A 526 9.25 -19.66 10.79
CA PHE A 526 9.18 -21.11 11.02
C PHE A 526 7.75 -21.61 11.18
N GLN A 527 6.81 -20.75 11.57
CA GLN A 527 5.41 -21.12 11.55
C GLN A 527 4.85 -20.91 10.14
N SER A 528 4.17 -21.93 9.61
CA SER A 528 3.12 -21.64 8.63
C SER A 528 2.12 -20.74 9.37
N PRO A 529 1.72 -19.57 8.83
CA PRO A 529 0.81 -18.70 9.54
C PRO A 529 -0.44 -19.48 9.94
N ASN A 530 -0.77 -19.54 11.23
CA ASN A 530 -2.07 -20.06 11.64
C ASN A 530 -3.12 -19.10 11.05
N ASN A 531 -4.14 -19.64 10.38
CA ASN A 531 -5.25 -18.85 9.85
C ASN A 531 -5.85 -17.94 10.93
N ALA A 532 -5.83 -18.34 12.20
CA ALA A 532 -6.22 -17.48 13.33
C ALA A 532 -5.42 -16.17 13.45
N ASN A 533 -4.08 -16.21 13.36
CA ASN A 533 -3.24 -15.02 13.45
C ASN A 533 -3.33 -14.16 12.18
N LEU A 534 -3.49 -14.81 11.04
CA LEU A 534 -3.79 -14.15 9.78
C LEU A 534 -5.13 -13.42 9.81
N ILE A 535 -6.19 -14.03 10.37
CA ILE A 535 -7.50 -13.40 10.54
C ILE A 535 -7.41 -12.21 11.49
N LYS A 536 -6.65 -12.33 12.60
CA LYS A 536 -6.36 -11.18 13.47
C LYS A 536 -5.66 -10.07 12.69
N LYS A 537 -4.66 -10.40 11.86
CA LYS A 537 -3.99 -9.44 10.99
C LYS A 537 -4.97 -8.75 10.03
N ALA A 538 -5.80 -9.51 9.29
CA ALA A 538 -6.79 -8.95 8.38
C ALA A 538 -7.84 -8.09 9.09
N ALA A 539 -8.27 -8.47 10.30
CA ALA A 539 -9.15 -7.66 11.13
C ALA A 539 -8.49 -6.33 11.55
N LYS A 540 -7.19 -6.35 11.91
CA LYS A 540 -6.44 -5.12 12.21
C LYS A 540 -6.24 -4.24 10.98
N GLU A 541 -5.96 -4.82 9.82
CA GLU A 541 -5.88 -4.09 8.55
C GLU A 541 -7.23 -3.43 8.19
N LEU A 542 -8.35 -4.10 8.48
CA LEU A 542 -9.68 -3.48 8.35
C LEU A 542 -9.88 -2.30 9.30
N VAL A 543 -9.38 -2.37 10.54
CA VAL A 543 -9.38 -1.22 11.48
C VAL A 543 -8.54 -0.07 10.93
N ASP A 544 -7.36 -0.37 10.37
CA ASP A 544 -6.46 0.64 9.80
C ASP A 544 -7.11 1.40 8.64
N LYS A 545 -7.92 0.73 7.81
CA LYS A 545 -8.70 1.37 6.71
C LYS A 545 -9.67 2.46 7.18
N PHE A 546 -10.14 2.39 8.42
CA PHE A 546 -11.06 3.37 8.99
C PHE A 546 -10.40 4.29 10.03
N THR A 547 -9.12 4.13 10.30
CA THR A 547 -8.38 4.96 11.26
C THR A 547 -8.28 6.40 10.73
N GLY A 548 -8.57 7.37 11.59
CA GLY A 548 -8.63 8.80 11.25
C GLY A 548 -9.96 9.25 10.60
N THR A 549 -10.94 8.36 10.44
CA THR A 549 -12.26 8.69 9.88
C THR A 549 -13.34 8.83 10.96
N LYS A 550 -14.49 9.46 10.65
CA LYS A 550 -15.68 9.50 11.54
C LYS A 550 -16.43 8.15 11.61
N THR A 551 -15.68 7.09 11.85
CA THR A 551 -16.19 5.73 11.99
C THR A 551 -16.03 5.29 13.43
N LYS A 552 -17.07 4.72 14.02
CA LYS A 552 -16.92 3.91 15.23
C LYS A 552 -16.93 2.44 14.85
N MET A 553 -16.02 1.66 15.42
CA MET A 553 -15.93 0.23 15.13
C MET A 553 -15.93 -0.58 16.42
N GLY A 554 -16.74 -1.63 16.45
CA GLY A 554 -16.75 -2.63 17.50
C GLY A 554 -16.34 -3.98 16.97
N ILE A 555 -15.98 -4.88 17.87
CA ILE A 555 -15.65 -6.25 17.54
C ILE A 555 -16.30 -7.23 18.51
N ILE A 556 -16.79 -8.34 17.97
CA ILE A 556 -17.39 -9.45 18.72
C ILE A 556 -16.70 -10.74 18.30
N GLN A 557 -16.14 -11.47 19.25
CA GLN A 557 -15.79 -12.88 19.06
C GLN A 557 -16.94 -13.76 19.57
N TYR A 558 -17.31 -14.82 18.85
CA TYR A 558 -18.39 -15.72 19.29
C TYR A 558 -18.03 -17.20 19.20
N THR A 559 -18.45 -17.96 20.20
CA THR A 559 -18.38 -19.44 20.27
C THR A 559 -19.80 -19.98 20.49
N GLY A 560 -20.05 -20.75 21.54
CA GLY A 560 -21.40 -21.07 22.01
C GLY A 560 -22.18 -19.87 22.53
N SER A 561 -21.52 -18.72 22.77
CA SER A 561 -22.16 -17.42 23.01
C SER A 561 -21.24 -16.27 22.60
N ALA A 562 -21.77 -15.05 22.57
CA ALA A 562 -20.99 -13.82 22.39
C ALA A 562 -20.70 -13.10 23.73
N ASN A 563 -20.92 -13.74 24.88
CA ASN A 563 -20.91 -13.06 26.20
C ASN A 563 -19.60 -12.36 26.57
N ASP A 564 -18.45 -12.93 26.18
CA ASP A 564 -17.12 -12.51 26.63
C ASP A 564 -16.53 -11.34 25.80
N ASN A 565 -17.39 -10.39 25.43
CA ASN A 565 -17.01 -9.18 24.69
C ASN A 565 -17.30 -7.91 25.52
N ASP A 566 -16.66 -6.80 25.15
CA ASP A 566 -16.86 -5.52 25.84
C ASP A 566 -18.09 -4.73 25.33
N PHE A 567 -18.59 -5.11 24.15
CA PHE A 567 -19.70 -4.47 23.43
C PHE A 567 -19.51 -2.96 23.24
N LYS A 568 -18.28 -2.53 22.96
CA LYS A 568 -17.94 -1.12 22.71
C LYS A 568 -17.80 -0.81 21.23
N LEU A 569 -18.21 0.41 20.87
CA LEU A 569 -17.89 1.04 19.58
C LEU A 569 -16.77 2.05 19.82
N TYR A 570 -15.58 1.74 19.32
CA TYR A 570 -14.37 2.56 19.43
C TYR A 570 -14.38 3.65 18.36
N ASP A 571 -14.27 4.92 18.74
CA ASP A 571 -14.23 6.05 17.79
C ASP A 571 -12.86 6.11 17.12
N LEU A 572 -12.80 5.70 15.84
CA LEU A 572 -11.56 5.58 15.08
C LEU A 572 -11.06 6.92 14.52
N SER A 573 -11.77 8.03 14.75
CA SER A 573 -11.21 9.37 14.48
C SER A 573 -10.02 9.67 15.40
N GLU A 574 -9.93 8.96 16.53
CA GLU A 574 -8.83 9.02 17.48
C GLU A 574 -7.91 7.80 17.33
N GLU A 575 -6.66 8.02 16.94
CA GLU A 575 -5.67 6.95 16.70
C GLU A 575 -5.44 6.05 17.93
N SER A 576 -5.55 6.60 19.14
CA SER A 576 -5.45 5.82 20.39
C SER A 576 -6.56 4.77 20.53
N ASN A 577 -7.76 5.06 20.05
CA ASN A 577 -8.87 4.10 20.07
C ASN A 577 -8.68 3.00 19.03
N ALA A 578 -8.11 3.34 17.86
CA ALA A 578 -7.73 2.35 16.86
C ALA A 578 -6.68 1.38 17.43
N MET A 579 -5.68 1.87 18.16
CA MET A 579 -4.72 1.01 18.87
C MET A 579 -5.40 0.11 19.91
N LEU A 580 -6.29 0.65 20.76
CA LEU A 580 -7.03 -0.15 21.74
C LEU A 580 -7.88 -1.26 21.12
N LEU A 581 -8.51 -0.99 19.98
CA LEU A 581 -9.28 -1.99 19.24
C LEU A 581 -8.36 -3.08 18.64
N LYS A 582 -7.19 -2.70 18.12
CA LYS A 582 -6.18 -3.64 17.64
C LYS A 582 -5.62 -4.52 18.76
N ASP A 583 -5.34 -3.95 19.94
CA ASP A 583 -4.93 -4.71 21.13
C ASP A 583 -6.01 -5.71 21.55
N LYS A 584 -7.29 -5.33 21.43
CA LYS A 584 -8.42 -6.21 21.72
C LYS A 584 -8.49 -7.39 20.75
N ILE A 585 -8.24 -7.16 19.46
CA ILE A 585 -8.12 -8.20 18.43
C ILE A 585 -6.97 -9.17 18.77
N ASP A 586 -5.80 -8.62 19.14
CA ASP A 586 -4.63 -9.44 19.48
C ASP A 586 -4.87 -10.31 20.70
N GLY A 587 -5.59 -9.77 21.71
CA GLY A 587 -5.97 -10.47 22.93
C GLY A 587 -7.03 -11.57 22.78
N PHE A 588 -7.61 -11.79 21.60
CA PHE A 588 -8.56 -12.89 21.40
C PHE A 588 -7.89 -14.25 21.47
N ASP A 589 -8.38 -15.10 22.37
CA ASP A 589 -8.03 -16.52 22.40
C ASP A 589 -8.90 -17.23 21.35
N LEU A 590 -8.39 -17.31 20.12
CA LEU A 590 -9.03 -18.09 19.09
C LEU A 590 -8.79 -19.56 19.45
N GLY A 591 -9.79 -20.24 20.00
CA GLY A 591 -9.72 -21.62 20.51
C GLY A 591 -10.49 -22.62 19.63
N ALA A 592 -10.49 -23.91 20.00
CA ALA A 592 -11.14 -24.99 19.24
C ALA A 592 -12.43 -25.51 19.90
N SER A 593 -13.37 -24.61 20.20
CA SER A 593 -14.56 -24.97 20.99
C SER A 593 -15.51 -25.95 20.28
N GLY A 594 -15.51 -25.98 18.94
CA GLY A 594 -16.50 -26.63 18.09
C GLY A 594 -17.83 -25.88 18.00
N GLU A 595 -18.06 -24.89 18.86
CA GLU A 595 -19.36 -24.25 19.06
C GLU A 595 -19.48 -22.92 18.30
N SER A 596 -20.61 -22.73 17.60
CA SER A 596 -20.91 -21.52 16.81
C SER A 596 -22.35 -21.05 17.04
N ASN A 597 -22.49 -19.91 17.70
CA ASN A 597 -23.73 -19.21 17.98
C ASN A 597 -23.81 -17.88 17.21
N MET A 598 -23.81 -17.98 15.88
CA MET A 598 -23.88 -16.82 14.98
C MET A 598 -25.11 -15.94 15.25
N GLY A 599 -26.24 -16.53 15.62
CA GLY A 599 -27.45 -15.78 15.99
C GLY A 599 -27.23 -14.89 17.22
N ASP A 600 -26.48 -15.36 18.22
CA ASP A 600 -26.15 -14.54 19.39
C ASP A 600 -25.20 -13.39 19.03
N ALA A 601 -24.23 -13.64 18.13
CA ALA A 601 -23.34 -12.60 17.63
C ALA A 601 -24.09 -11.50 16.87
N LEU A 602 -24.96 -11.89 15.92
CA LEU A 602 -25.84 -10.96 15.20
C LEU A 602 -26.73 -10.18 16.17
N ARG A 603 -27.27 -10.82 17.20
CA ARG A 603 -28.15 -10.19 18.19
C ARG A 603 -27.40 -9.11 18.96
N ARG A 604 -26.19 -9.41 19.44
CA ARG A 604 -25.38 -8.44 20.18
C ARG A 604 -24.88 -7.31 19.28
N ALA A 605 -24.48 -7.62 18.04
CA ALA A 605 -24.09 -6.60 17.06
C ALA A 605 -25.26 -5.67 16.70
N ASN A 606 -26.48 -6.23 16.52
CA ASN A 606 -27.70 -5.45 16.32
C ASN A 606 -27.92 -4.44 17.45
N TYR A 607 -27.80 -4.87 18.72
CA TYR A 607 -27.96 -3.94 19.85
C TYR A 607 -26.83 -2.92 20.00
N MET A 608 -25.61 -3.24 19.58
CA MET A 608 -24.53 -2.25 19.51
C MET A 608 -24.86 -1.13 18.52
N LEU A 609 -25.52 -1.44 17.40
CA LEU A 609 -25.83 -0.50 16.32
C LEU A 609 -27.26 0.07 16.37
N ALA A 610 -28.21 -0.54 17.08
CA ALA A 610 -29.57 -0.04 17.24
C ALA A 610 -29.81 0.56 18.65
N GLY A 611 -28.87 0.38 19.58
CA GLY A 611 -28.97 0.84 20.96
C GLY A 611 -28.61 2.31 21.15
N SER A 612 -28.73 2.78 22.40
CA SER A 612 -28.49 4.18 22.80
C SER A 612 -27.06 4.70 22.59
N GLY A 613 -26.08 3.83 22.32
CA GLY A 613 -24.70 4.20 21.98
C GLY A 613 -24.48 4.52 20.49
N SER A 614 -25.47 4.22 19.65
CA SER A 614 -25.43 4.41 18.20
C SER A 614 -25.98 5.77 17.78
N GLY A 615 -25.37 6.38 16.75
CA GLY A 615 -25.87 7.61 16.15
C GLY A 615 -27.15 7.40 15.34
N GLU A 616 -28.19 8.23 15.57
CA GLU A 616 -29.48 8.15 14.85
C GLU A 616 -29.35 8.31 13.33
N ASN A 617 -28.37 9.08 12.85
CA ASN A 617 -28.12 9.33 11.42
C ASN A 617 -26.82 8.65 10.93
N SER A 618 -26.40 7.57 11.59
CA SER A 618 -25.21 6.82 11.19
C SER A 618 -25.52 5.71 10.19
N SER A 619 -24.64 5.53 9.20
CA SER A 619 -24.67 4.31 8.38
C SER A 619 -24.14 3.16 9.21
N LYS A 620 -24.86 2.03 9.24
CA LYS A 620 -24.59 0.92 10.16
C LYS A 620 -24.32 -0.37 9.39
N GLN A 621 -23.27 -1.09 9.77
CA GLN A 621 -22.92 -2.36 9.14
C GLN A 621 -22.43 -3.41 10.14
N ILE A 622 -22.84 -4.65 9.91
CA ILE A 622 -22.31 -5.83 10.58
C ILE A 622 -21.54 -6.64 9.55
N ILE A 623 -20.26 -6.91 9.81
CA ILE A 623 -19.44 -7.80 8.99
C ILE A 623 -19.26 -9.10 9.77
N VAL A 624 -19.77 -10.21 9.25
CA VAL A 624 -19.69 -11.53 9.88
C VAL A 624 -18.65 -12.37 9.14
N LEU A 625 -17.51 -12.64 9.78
CA LEU A 625 -16.53 -13.62 9.30
C LEU A 625 -16.86 -14.99 9.90
N THR A 626 -17.35 -15.89 9.07
CA THR A 626 -17.84 -17.21 9.51
C THR A 626 -16.87 -18.32 9.12
N GLY A 627 -16.51 -19.15 10.11
CA GLY A 627 -15.69 -20.35 9.92
C GLY A 627 -16.52 -21.64 9.95
N SER A 628 -17.76 -21.58 10.44
CA SER A 628 -18.62 -22.75 10.64
C SER A 628 -20.10 -22.39 10.54
N ALA A 629 -20.94 -23.39 10.27
CA ALA A 629 -22.39 -23.20 10.36
C ALA A 629 -22.82 -23.05 11.83
N PRO A 630 -23.88 -22.28 12.13
CA PRO A 630 -24.41 -22.19 13.48
C PRO A 630 -24.86 -23.58 13.97
N ASN A 631 -24.44 -23.94 15.17
CA ASN A 631 -24.77 -25.19 15.85
C ASN A 631 -25.15 -24.98 17.34
N LYS A 632 -25.22 -23.70 17.76
CA LYS A 632 -25.72 -23.23 19.05
C LYS A 632 -26.70 -22.09 18.84
N TRP A 633 -27.60 -21.92 19.81
CA TRP A 633 -28.53 -20.80 19.86
C TRP A 633 -28.87 -20.41 21.30
N THR A 634 -29.44 -19.23 21.49
CA THR A 634 -29.74 -18.67 22.81
C THR A 634 -31.24 -18.61 23.06
N SER A 635 -31.69 -19.13 24.20
CA SER A 635 -33.08 -19.06 24.64
C SER A 635 -33.33 -18.01 25.73
N SER A 636 -34.54 -17.46 25.75
CA SER A 636 -35.04 -16.57 26.81
C SER A 636 -35.46 -17.33 28.08
N ASN A 637 -35.67 -18.65 28.01
CA ASN A 637 -36.15 -19.44 29.14
C ASN A 637 -35.32 -20.71 29.36
N GLY A 638 -35.31 -21.21 30.60
CA GLY A 638 -34.56 -22.42 30.96
C GLY A 638 -35.07 -23.69 30.29
N GLU A 639 -36.29 -23.68 29.75
CA GLU A 639 -36.88 -24.78 28.97
C GLU A 639 -36.35 -24.86 27.54
N LYS A 640 -35.63 -23.83 27.07
CA LYS A 640 -35.03 -23.76 25.72
C LYS A 640 -36.06 -23.89 24.61
N THR A 641 -37.16 -23.15 24.73
CA THR A 641 -38.28 -23.18 23.77
C THR A 641 -38.54 -21.83 23.10
N ILE A 642 -38.03 -20.74 23.66
CA ILE A 642 -38.27 -19.38 23.18
C ILE A 642 -36.92 -18.75 22.79
N PRO A 643 -36.72 -18.27 21.55
CA PRO A 643 -35.47 -17.61 21.16
C PRO A 643 -35.27 -16.31 21.95
N LYS A 644 -34.02 -16.03 22.33
CA LYS A 644 -33.65 -14.77 22.97
C LYS A 644 -33.46 -13.69 21.92
N LEU A 645 -34.33 -12.68 21.92
CA LEU A 645 -34.29 -11.57 20.97
C LEU A 645 -33.95 -10.23 21.63
N ASP A 646 -34.13 -10.10 22.95
CA ASP A 646 -33.75 -8.91 23.72
C ASP A 646 -32.24 -8.83 23.97
N ASP A 647 -31.74 -7.65 24.35
CA ASP A 647 -30.33 -7.43 24.68
C ASP A 647 -29.91 -8.21 25.95
N GLY A 648 -28.61 -8.19 26.24
CA GLY A 648 -28.01 -8.77 27.43
C GLY A 648 -27.44 -10.18 27.22
N PRO A 649 -26.92 -10.77 28.29
CA PRO A 649 -26.14 -11.99 28.24
C PRO A 649 -26.99 -13.21 27.83
N ALA A 650 -26.35 -14.11 27.10
CA ALA A 650 -26.89 -15.41 26.74
C ALA A 650 -26.75 -16.38 27.93
N VAL A 651 -27.84 -16.60 28.67
CA VAL A 651 -27.84 -17.44 29.88
C VAL A 651 -28.28 -18.87 29.57
N HIS A 652 -29.30 -19.06 28.72
CA HIS A 652 -29.86 -20.37 28.40
C HIS A 652 -29.40 -20.83 27.01
N LEU A 653 -28.17 -21.35 26.93
CA LEU A 653 -27.59 -21.86 25.69
C LEU A 653 -28.20 -23.21 25.30
N ALA A 654 -28.51 -23.36 24.02
CA ALA A 654 -29.09 -24.54 23.40
C ALA A 654 -28.25 -24.96 22.17
N GLY A 655 -28.56 -26.12 21.60
CA GLY A 655 -27.70 -26.81 20.63
C GLY A 655 -26.57 -27.61 21.31
N ASP A 656 -26.19 -28.71 20.69
CA ASP A 656 -25.16 -29.63 21.21
C ASP A 656 -23.74 -29.24 20.81
N GLY A 657 -23.57 -28.23 19.95
CA GLY A 657 -22.25 -27.75 19.52
C GLY A 657 -21.58 -28.62 18.47
N THR A 658 -22.30 -29.60 17.90
CA THR A 658 -21.76 -30.50 16.87
C THR A 658 -22.39 -30.23 15.51
N SER A 659 -23.72 -30.26 15.42
CA SER A 659 -24.46 -29.95 14.20
C SER A 659 -25.88 -29.49 14.50
N ASP A 660 -26.39 -28.61 13.65
CA ASP A 660 -27.79 -28.15 13.74
C ASP A 660 -28.76 -29.15 13.09
N SER A 661 -28.95 -30.30 13.75
CA SER A 661 -29.77 -31.42 13.22
C SER A 661 -31.27 -31.13 13.25
N ASP A 662 -31.73 -30.32 14.20
CA ASP A 662 -33.13 -29.94 14.38
C ASP A 662 -33.49 -28.62 13.67
N GLY A 663 -32.49 -27.91 13.13
CA GLY A 663 -32.65 -26.64 12.43
C GLY A 663 -32.83 -25.42 13.34
N SER A 664 -32.79 -25.61 14.66
CA SER A 664 -33.11 -24.54 15.63
C SER A 664 -32.07 -23.42 15.61
N SER A 665 -30.79 -23.75 15.38
CA SER A 665 -29.69 -22.78 15.39
C SER A 665 -29.70 -21.92 14.12
N LEU A 666 -29.97 -22.53 12.97
CA LEU A 666 -30.20 -21.83 11.72
C LEU A 666 -31.43 -20.91 11.81
N GLU A 667 -32.53 -21.41 12.36
CA GLU A 667 -33.75 -20.62 12.49
C GLU A 667 -33.55 -19.43 13.44
N TYR A 668 -32.84 -19.63 14.55
CA TYR A 668 -32.47 -18.53 15.45
C TYR A 668 -31.64 -17.45 14.75
N ALA A 669 -30.60 -17.83 14.01
CA ALA A 669 -29.77 -16.88 13.27
C ALA A 669 -30.57 -16.13 12.19
N LYS A 670 -31.53 -16.80 11.51
CA LYS A 670 -32.44 -16.15 10.56
C LYS A 670 -33.37 -15.14 11.23
N THR A 671 -34.01 -15.51 12.34
CA THR A 671 -34.91 -14.60 13.08
C THR A 671 -34.16 -13.35 13.55
N VAL A 672 -32.92 -13.50 14.03
CA VAL A 672 -32.11 -12.35 14.42
C VAL A 672 -31.63 -11.57 13.19
N GLY A 673 -31.32 -12.23 12.08
CA GLY A 673 -31.03 -11.57 10.80
C GLY A 673 -32.18 -10.68 10.34
N GLU A 674 -33.42 -11.16 10.43
CA GLU A 674 -34.62 -10.36 10.13
C GLU A 674 -34.67 -9.10 11.01
N MET A 675 -34.32 -9.19 12.30
CA MET A 675 -34.22 -8.01 13.16
C MET A 675 -33.11 -7.03 12.74
N VAL A 676 -31.98 -7.51 12.23
CA VAL A 676 -30.90 -6.66 11.70
C VAL A 676 -31.42 -5.85 10.50
N ASN A 677 -32.14 -6.52 9.59
CA ASN A 677 -32.76 -5.88 8.42
C ASN A 677 -33.86 -4.87 8.82
N GLU A 678 -34.70 -5.21 9.80
CA GLU A 678 -35.75 -4.32 10.33
C GLU A 678 -35.19 -3.04 10.95
N ASN A 679 -33.95 -3.08 11.48
CA ASN A 679 -33.26 -1.92 12.04
C ASN A 679 -32.42 -1.14 11.02
N ASP A 680 -32.55 -1.44 9.72
CA ASP A 680 -31.81 -0.78 8.63
C ASP A 680 -30.28 -0.85 8.81
N ILE A 681 -29.80 -2.02 9.27
CA ILE A 681 -28.38 -2.31 9.43
C ILE A 681 -27.93 -3.21 8.28
N GLU A 682 -26.90 -2.79 7.54
CA GLU A 682 -26.37 -3.59 6.44
C GLU A 682 -25.58 -4.80 6.98
N ALA A 683 -26.01 -6.01 6.63
CA ALA A 683 -25.28 -7.22 6.97
C ALA A 683 -24.40 -7.69 5.80
N VAL A 684 -23.14 -7.99 6.09
CA VAL A 684 -22.18 -8.58 5.16
C VAL A 684 -21.67 -9.88 5.76
N PHE A 685 -21.73 -10.96 4.99
CA PHE A 685 -21.25 -12.27 5.41
C PHE A 685 -20.04 -12.68 4.57
N VAL A 686 -18.99 -13.17 5.22
CA VAL A 686 -17.77 -13.67 4.58
C VAL A 686 -17.54 -15.11 5.05
N ASN A 687 -17.72 -16.06 4.14
CA ASN A 687 -17.44 -17.47 4.34
C ASN A 687 -15.93 -17.71 4.23
N PHE A 688 -15.31 -18.12 5.33
CA PHE A 688 -13.91 -18.54 5.41
C PHE A 688 -13.81 -19.96 6.02
N SER A 689 -14.74 -20.83 5.62
CA SER A 689 -14.83 -22.22 6.08
C SER A 689 -14.35 -23.18 4.99
N GLN A 690 -13.67 -24.26 5.38
CA GLN A 690 -13.41 -25.41 4.51
C GLN A 690 -14.58 -26.41 4.49
N ASP A 691 -15.54 -26.26 5.40
CA ASP A 691 -16.75 -27.08 5.41
C ASP A 691 -17.80 -26.51 4.46
N ARG A 692 -18.64 -27.40 3.94
CA ARG A 692 -19.74 -27.03 3.03
C ARG A 692 -20.91 -26.43 3.81
N ILE A 693 -20.82 -25.14 4.13
CA ILE A 693 -21.79 -24.40 4.95
C ILE A 693 -22.60 -23.36 4.17
N GLU A 694 -22.39 -23.26 2.86
CA GLU A 694 -22.90 -22.22 1.98
C GLU A 694 -24.43 -22.13 1.98
N GLU A 695 -25.13 -23.27 2.04
CA GLU A 695 -26.60 -23.28 2.05
C GLU A 695 -27.16 -22.60 3.31
N LYS A 696 -26.49 -22.77 4.44
CA LYS A 696 -26.92 -22.20 5.72
C LYS A 696 -26.60 -20.71 5.79
N ILE A 697 -25.39 -20.30 5.38
CA ILE A 697 -25.01 -18.89 5.31
C ILE A 697 -25.95 -18.13 4.37
N GLU A 698 -26.24 -18.67 3.18
CA GLU A 698 -27.12 -18.02 2.22
C GLU A 698 -28.51 -17.71 2.82
N LYS A 699 -29.10 -18.66 3.55
CA LYS A 699 -30.41 -18.46 4.19
C LYS A 699 -30.37 -17.34 5.24
N ILE A 700 -29.30 -17.26 6.02
CA ILE A 700 -29.12 -16.23 7.06
C ILE A 700 -28.87 -14.87 6.41
N ALA A 701 -28.02 -14.81 5.39
CA ALA A 701 -27.71 -13.59 4.65
C ALA A 701 -28.96 -13.00 3.99
N VAL A 702 -29.76 -13.84 3.32
CA VAL A 702 -31.05 -13.44 2.73
C VAL A 702 -32.03 -12.92 3.79
N SER A 703 -32.19 -13.64 4.92
CA SER A 703 -33.03 -13.17 6.03
C SER A 703 -32.55 -11.84 6.62
N SER A 704 -31.24 -11.59 6.58
CA SER A 704 -30.62 -10.36 7.09
C SER A 704 -30.68 -9.18 6.11
N GLY A 705 -31.28 -9.35 4.93
CA GLY A 705 -31.31 -8.30 3.91
C GLY A 705 -29.94 -8.01 3.27
N ALA A 706 -28.95 -8.91 3.45
CA ALA A 706 -27.63 -8.76 2.85
C ALA A 706 -27.74 -8.62 1.33
N LYS A 707 -26.92 -7.76 0.72
CA LYS A 707 -26.96 -7.54 -0.73
C LYS A 707 -26.33 -8.72 -1.48
N LYS A 708 -26.78 -8.95 -2.72
CA LYS A 708 -26.14 -9.92 -3.62
C LYS A 708 -24.72 -9.47 -3.96
N VAL A 709 -23.78 -10.40 -3.93
CA VAL A 709 -22.40 -10.16 -4.37
C VAL A 709 -22.38 -10.11 -5.90
N LEU A 710 -21.73 -9.08 -6.47
CA LEU A 710 -21.67 -8.84 -7.90
C LEU A 710 -21.17 -10.08 -8.66
N ASN A 711 -21.82 -10.40 -9.78
CA ASN A 711 -21.52 -11.57 -10.62
C ASN A 711 -21.70 -12.93 -9.91
N THR A 712 -22.43 -12.96 -8.78
CA THR A 712 -22.81 -14.20 -8.10
C THR A 712 -24.32 -14.23 -7.84
N ASP A 713 -24.85 -15.44 -7.63
CA ASP A 713 -26.22 -15.65 -7.14
C ASP A 713 -26.29 -15.74 -5.60
N LYS A 714 -25.26 -15.27 -4.88
CA LYS A 714 -25.10 -15.40 -3.43
C LYS A 714 -25.16 -14.05 -2.72
N HIS A 715 -25.59 -14.06 -1.46
CA HIS A 715 -25.64 -12.87 -0.60
C HIS A 715 -24.49 -12.84 0.44
N PHE A 716 -23.43 -13.61 0.20
CA PHE A 716 -22.22 -13.67 1.01
C PHE A 716 -20.99 -13.80 0.12
N TYR A 717 -19.85 -13.31 0.61
CA TYR A 717 -18.55 -13.47 -0.02
C TYR A 717 -17.92 -14.80 0.41
N THR A 718 -17.11 -15.41 -0.46
CA THR A 718 -16.28 -16.58 -0.08
C THR A 718 -14.82 -16.21 -0.24
N ALA A 719 -14.03 -16.51 0.78
CA ALA A 719 -12.58 -16.39 0.75
C ALA A 719 -11.98 -17.79 0.95
N ASP A 720 -11.13 -18.22 0.01
CA ASP A 720 -10.41 -19.49 0.10
C ASP A 720 -8.98 -19.29 0.64
N SER A 721 -8.54 -18.02 0.76
CA SER A 721 -7.23 -17.65 1.28
C SER A 721 -7.28 -16.33 2.07
N ILE A 722 -6.22 -16.06 2.85
CA ILE A 722 -6.12 -14.80 3.59
C ILE A 722 -6.04 -13.59 2.67
N THR A 723 -5.40 -13.73 1.51
CA THR A 723 -5.29 -12.66 0.52
C THR A 723 -6.67 -12.28 0.00
N GLU A 724 -7.49 -13.28 -0.34
CA GLU A 724 -8.87 -13.04 -0.77
C GLU A 724 -9.74 -12.44 0.35
N LEU A 725 -9.50 -12.83 1.60
CA LEU A 725 -10.17 -12.20 2.74
C LEU A 725 -9.81 -10.70 2.85
N GLY A 726 -8.53 -10.36 2.65
CA GLY A 726 -8.05 -8.98 2.58
C GLY A 726 -8.74 -8.19 1.45
N ASP A 727 -8.78 -8.77 0.25
CA ASP A 727 -9.45 -8.18 -0.92
C ASP A 727 -10.95 -7.95 -0.68
N ILE A 728 -11.63 -8.90 -0.04
CA ILE A 728 -13.05 -8.75 0.34
C ILE A 728 -13.23 -7.62 1.35
N PHE A 729 -12.34 -7.51 2.34
CA PHE A 729 -12.38 -6.39 3.28
C PHE A 729 -12.11 -5.04 2.59
N ASP A 730 -11.26 -4.97 1.56
CA ASP A 730 -11.11 -3.77 0.71
C ASP A 730 -12.41 -3.42 -0.01
N ILE A 731 -13.05 -4.42 -0.62
CA ILE A 731 -14.32 -4.24 -1.33
C ILE A 731 -15.41 -3.73 -0.38
N VAL A 732 -15.58 -4.40 0.77
CA VAL A 732 -16.63 -4.07 1.75
C VAL A 732 -16.43 -2.67 2.34
N SER A 733 -15.18 -2.30 2.67
CA SER A 733 -14.86 -0.97 3.21
C SER A 733 -15.02 0.16 2.19
N SER A 734 -14.76 -0.12 0.91
CA SER A 734 -14.94 0.83 -0.19
C SER A 734 -16.43 1.11 -0.45
N TYR A 735 -17.27 0.08 -0.60
CA TYR A 735 -18.70 0.27 -0.85
C TYR A 735 -19.45 0.89 0.33
N PHE A 736 -19.08 0.56 1.57
CA PHE A 736 -19.64 1.20 2.76
C PHE A 736 -19.25 2.68 2.88
N SER A 737 -18.24 3.12 2.12
CA SER A 737 -17.85 4.51 2.01
C SER A 737 -18.60 5.31 0.96
N GLU A 738 -19.33 4.66 0.06
CA GLU A 738 -20.01 5.28 -1.09
C GLU A 738 -21.55 5.36 -0.94
N ASN A 739 -22.17 4.65 0.02
CA ASN A 739 -23.63 4.63 0.21
C ASN A 739 -24.20 5.87 0.93
N ALA A 740 -23.95 7.04 0.36
CA ALA A 740 -24.73 8.27 0.56
C ALA A 740 -25.16 8.84 -0.80
N ALA A 741 -25.72 8.02 -1.69
CA ALA A 741 -26.20 8.49 -2.98
C ALA A 741 -27.60 9.13 -2.85
N THR A 742 -27.65 10.47 -2.92
CA THR A 742 -28.84 11.20 -3.35
C THR A 742 -28.95 11.06 -4.87
N ALA A 743 -30.10 10.61 -5.39
CA ALA A 743 -30.26 10.37 -6.82
C ALA A 743 -30.20 11.69 -7.61
N LEU A 744 -29.27 11.79 -8.56
CA LEU A 744 -29.20 12.89 -9.52
C LEU A 744 -30.14 12.60 -10.71
N ILE A 745 -31.02 13.54 -11.05
CA ILE A 745 -31.96 13.42 -12.16
C ILE A 745 -31.62 14.46 -13.23
N LEU A 746 -31.43 14.02 -14.48
CA LEU A 746 -31.39 14.93 -15.64
C LEU A 746 -32.81 15.45 -15.88
N ALA A 747 -33.02 16.74 -15.61
CA ALA A 747 -34.34 17.35 -15.66
C ALA A 747 -34.67 17.88 -17.05
N ASP A 748 -33.70 18.50 -17.74
CA ASP A 748 -33.92 19.05 -19.08
C ASP A 748 -32.61 19.23 -19.87
N ILE A 749 -32.73 19.36 -21.19
CA ILE A 749 -31.65 19.71 -22.11
C ILE A 749 -32.14 20.79 -23.08
N GLU A 750 -31.61 22.00 -22.98
CA GLU A 750 -31.96 23.12 -23.86
C GLU A 750 -30.90 23.31 -24.96
N TYR A 751 -31.33 23.51 -26.20
CA TYR A 751 -30.48 23.86 -27.33
C TYR A 751 -30.75 25.29 -27.78
N GLU A 752 -29.69 26.06 -28.06
CA GLU A 752 -29.79 27.42 -28.58
C GLU A 752 -28.69 27.68 -29.64
N ALA A 753 -29.09 28.19 -30.80
CA ALA A 753 -28.17 28.46 -31.91
C ALA A 753 -28.50 29.77 -32.62
N LEU A 754 -27.47 30.56 -32.93
CA LEU A 754 -27.55 31.76 -33.74
C LEU A 754 -26.82 31.54 -35.07
N LEU A 755 -27.56 31.37 -36.15
CA LEU A 755 -27.01 31.01 -37.45
C LEU A 755 -26.31 32.23 -38.08
N PRO A 756 -25.17 32.05 -38.78
CA PRO A 756 -24.38 33.16 -39.33
C PRO A 756 -25.13 33.94 -40.42
N GLU A 757 -24.63 35.14 -40.74
CA GLU A 757 -25.18 35.95 -41.83
C GLU A 757 -25.28 35.16 -43.13
N GLY A 758 -26.45 35.22 -43.77
CA GLY A 758 -26.68 34.52 -45.03
C GLY A 758 -27.08 33.06 -44.87
N VAL A 759 -27.34 32.57 -43.64
CA VAL A 759 -27.95 31.26 -43.41
C VAL A 759 -29.35 31.44 -42.84
N PHE A 760 -30.35 30.93 -43.55
CA PHE A 760 -31.75 31.01 -43.16
C PHE A 760 -32.28 29.65 -42.74
N VAL A 761 -32.91 29.55 -41.57
CA VAL A 761 -33.51 28.29 -41.09
C VAL A 761 -34.88 28.10 -41.74
N VAL A 762 -35.04 27.00 -42.46
CA VAL A 762 -36.26 26.63 -43.20
C VAL A 762 -37.21 25.80 -42.34
N GLU A 763 -36.66 24.85 -41.59
CA GLU A 763 -37.43 23.86 -40.84
C GLU A 763 -36.60 23.41 -39.62
N VAL A 764 -37.28 23.20 -38.50
CA VAL A 764 -36.71 22.67 -37.25
C VAL A 764 -37.64 21.59 -36.68
N PRO A 765 -37.15 20.73 -35.78
CA PRO A 765 -37.99 19.76 -35.06
C PRO A 765 -39.17 20.41 -34.32
N GLU A 766 -40.26 19.65 -34.09
CA GLU A 766 -41.51 20.16 -33.48
C GLU A 766 -41.33 20.81 -32.09
N ASN A 767 -40.29 20.41 -31.37
CA ASN A 767 -39.89 20.89 -30.04
C ASN A 767 -38.95 22.11 -30.07
N MET A 768 -38.77 22.73 -31.24
CA MET A 768 -37.91 23.89 -31.43
C MET A 768 -38.64 25.04 -32.14
N GLU A 769 -38.20 26.26 -31.85
CA GLU A 769 -38.72 27.49 -32.43
C GLU A 769 -37.63 28.26 -33.17
N VAL A 770 -38.02 28.91 -34.26
CA VAL A 770 -37.14 29.80 -35.04
C VAL A 770 -37.63 31.23 -34.89
N SER A 771 -36.71 32.13 -34.56
CA SER A 771 -36.92 33.57 -34.56
C SER A 771 -35.85 34.27 -35.40
N THR A 772 -36.06 35.56 -35.69
CA THR A 772 -35.03 36.39 -36.34
C THR A 772 -34.59 37.47 -35.37
N VAL A 773 -33.27 37.62 -35.21
CA VAL A 773 -32.67 38.62 -34.31
C VAL A 773 -31.70 39.52 -35.08
N ASN A 774 -31.59 40.77 -34.66
CA ASN A 774 -30.66 41.73 -35.23
C ASN A 774 -29.38 41.76 -34.39
N VAL A 775 -28.25 41.38 -34.98
CA VAL A 775 -26.92 41.42 -34.34
C VAL A 775 -26.01 42.24 -35.24
N ASP A 776 -25.45 43.32 -34.70
CA ASP A 776 -24.56 44.25 -35.42
C ASP A 776 -25.12 44.81 -36.75
N GLY A 777 -26.46 44.98 -36.81
CA GLY A 777 -27.15 45.50 -37.99
C GLY A 777 -27.54 44.45 -39.02
N VAL A 778 -27.24 43.17 -38.77
CA VAL A 778 -27.55 42.03 -39.63
C VAL A 778 -28.66 41.17 -39.02
N GLN A 779 -29.63 40.77 -39.85
CA GLN A 779 -30.68 39.84 -39.45
C GLN A 779 -30.15 38.40 -39.52
N ARG A 780 -30.17 37.69 -38.39
CA ARG A 780 -29.72 36.29 -38.24
C ARG A 780 -30.86 35.42 -37.73
N SER A 781 -30.94 34.18 -38.20
CA SER A 781 -31.89 33.19 -37.66
C SER A 781 -31.40 32.69 -36.31
N LYS A 782 -32.30 32.61 -35.32
CA LYS A 782 -32.05 32.02 -34.00
C LYS A 782 -32.96 30.82 -33.79
N VAL A 783 -32.40 29.69 -33.42
CA VAL A 783 -33.13 28.45 -33.07
C VAL A 783 -33.04 28.25 -31.56
N LYS A 784 -34.16 27.90 -30.92
CA LYS A 784 -34.19 27.50 -29.51
C LYS A 784 -35.18 26.38 -29.28
N GLY A 785 -34.85 25.40 -28.45
CA GLY A 785 -35.80 24.34 -28.07
C GLY A 785 -35.25 23.36 -27.04
N ILE A 786 -36.01 22.31 -26.76
CA ILE A 786 -35.67 21.28 -25.76
C ILE A 786 -35.35 19.97 -26.46
N ILE A 787 -34.26 19.30 -26.13
CA ILE A 787 -33.95 17.94 -26.60
C ILE A 787 -34.65 16.93 -25.68
N LYS A 788 -35.45 16.03 -26.25
CA LYS A 788 -36.24 15.02 -25.50
C LYS A 788 -35.64 13.61 -25.63
N ASP A 789 -36.08 12.73 -24.74
CA ASP A 789 -35.80 11.28 -24.78
C ASP A 789 -34.30 10.91 -24.63
N VAL A 790 -33.53 11.74 -23.95
CA VAL A 790 -32.14 11.45 -23.57
C VAL A 790 -32.10 10.96 -22.13
N ASN A 791 -31.78 9.68 -21.95
CA ASN A 791 -31.63 9.07 -20.62
C ASN A 791 -30.15 8.90 -20.27
N LEU A 792 -29.79 9.22 -19.03
CA LEU A 792 -28.48 8.92 -18.50
C LEU A 792 -28.39 7.44 -18.10
N SER A 793 -27.21 6.86 -18.29
CA SER A 793 -26.86 5.56 -17.72
C SER A 793 -25.59 5.68 -16.90
N SER A 794 -25.57 5.10 -15.70
CA SER A 794 -24.37 5.01 -14.86
C SER A 794 -24.26 3.60 -14.29
N THR A 795 -23.02 3.10 -14.21
CA THR A 795 -22.70 1.80 -13.61
C THR A 795 -22.04 1.92 -12.25
N ASP A 796 -21.46 3.08 -11.94
CA ASP A 796 -20.67 3.38 -10.74
C ASP A 796 -21.27 4.49 -9.87
N GLY A 797 -22.33 5.18 -10.34
CA GLY A 797 -22.92 6.32 -9.66
C GLY A 797 -22.08 7.59 -9.68
N ILE A 798 -20.93 7.58 -10.39
CA ILE A 798 -19.94 8.67 -10.44
C ILE A 798 -19.86 9.25 -11.85
N GLU A 799 -19.81 8.39 -12.87
CA GLU A 799 -19.84 8.77 -14.28
C GLU A 799 -21.24 8.48 -14.85
N TYR A 800 -21.88 9.53 -15.36
CA TYR A 800 -23.17 9.44 -16.05
C TYR A 800 -22.95 9.59 -17.55
N LYS A 801 -23.19 8.51 -18.30
CA LYS A 801 -23.05 8.48 -19.76
C LYS A 801 -24.30 9.04 -20.43
N ILE A 802 -24.08 9.98 -21.36
CA ILE A 802 -25.06 10.43 -22.34
C ILE A 802 -24.88 9.62 -23.63
N PRO A 803 -25.91 8.87 -24.07
CA PRO A 803 -25.86 8.18 -25.35
C PRO A 803 -25.86 9.19 -26.52
N GLU A 804 -25.35 8.77 -27.69
CA GLU A 804 -25.45 9.57 -28.91
C GLU A 804 -26.92 9.93 -29.18
N HIS A 805 -27.19 11.23 -29.28
CA HIS A 805 -28.48 11.77 -29.68
C HIS A 805 -28.29 12.85 -30.74
N SER A 806 -29.11 12.83 -31.78
CA SER A 806 -28.99 13.79 -32.88
C SER A 806 -30.32 14.17 -33.51
N PHE A 807 -30.39 15.39 -34.03
CA PHE A 807 -31.51 15.91 -34.80
C PHE A 807 -31.02 16.78 -35.96
N ASP A 808 -31.87 17.00 -36.97
CA ASP A 808 -31.56 17.84 -38.12
C ASP A 808 -32.26 19.20 -38.01
N ILE A 809 -31.55 20.27 -38.36
CA ILE A 809 -32.14 21.56 -38.73
C ILE A 809 -31.95 21.77 -40.24
N LYS A 810 -33.00 22.24 -40.92
CA LYS A 810 -32.94 22.48 -42.36
C LYS A 810 -32.58 23.94 -42.61
N VAL A 811 -31.46 24.18 -43.29
CA VAL A 811 -30.91 25.53 -43.53
C VAL A 811 -30.81 25.83 -45.01
N ARG A 812 -30.94 27.09 -45.38
CA ARG A 812 -30.72 27.61 -46.74
C ARG A 812 -29.60 28.64 -46.73
N PHE A 813 -28.65 28.49 -47.66
CA PHE A 813 -27.52 29.39 -47.81
C PHE A 813 -27.81 30.47 -48.86
N LEU A 814 -27.71 31.74 -48.47
CA LEU A 814 -28.08 32.94 -49.23
C LEU A 814 -26.93 33.94 -49.35
N LYS A 815 -25.71 33.55 -48.98
CA LYS A 815 -24.49 34.35 -49.13
C LYS A 815 -23.42 33.49 -49.80
N PRO A 816 -22.96 33.85 -51.01
CA PRO A 816 -21.91 33.10 -51.69
C PRO A 816 -20.55 33.31 -51.00
N GLY A 817 -19.67 32.31 -51.12
CA GLY A 817 -18.34 32.31 -50.51
C GLY A 817 -18.29 31.56 -49.18
N GLU A 818 -17.34 31.93 -48.33
CA GLU A 818 -17.09 31.28 -47.05
C GLU A 818 -18.11 31.73 -45.99
N VAL A 819 -18.80 30.76 -45.39
CA VAL A 819 -19.73 30.96 -44.27
C VAL A 819 -19.15 30.26 -43.05
N VAL A 820 -18.78 31.05 -42.03
CA VAL A 820 -18.21 30.55 -40.79
C VAL A 820 -19.29 30.51 -39.72
N PHE A 821 -19.47 29.34 -39.15
CA PHE A 821 -20.28 29.14 -37.97
C PHE A 821 -19.38 29.18 -36.73
N SER A 822 -19.57 30.20 -35.90
CA SER A 822 -18.86 30.32 -34.63
C SER A 822 -19.34 29.26 -33.65
N GLY A 823 -18.43 28.71 -32.85
CA GLY A 823 -18.77 27.85 -31.72
C GLY A 823 -19.47 28.61 -30.59
N GLU A 824 -19.15 29.89 -30.41
CA GLU A 824 -19.75 30.75 -29.37
C GLU A 824 -21.21 31.12 -29.64
N ASP A 825 -21.67 30.91 -30.88
CA ASP A 825 -23.04 31.21 -31.32
C ASP A 825 -23.99 30.01 -31.11
N GLU A 826 -23.51 28.87 -30.61
CA GLU A 826 -24.30 27.64 -30.49
C GLU A 826 -23.92 26.84 -29.25
N LEU A 827 -24.92 26.50 -28.42
CA LEU A 827 -24.71 25.78 -27.16
C LEU A 827 -25.82 24.77 -26.86
N ILE A 828 -25.49 23.80 -26.01
CA ILE A 828 -26.44 22.96 -25.28
C ILE A 828 -26.30 23.24 -23.78
N ARG A 829 -27.44 23.36 -23.10
CA ARG A 829 -27.54 23.59 -21.66
C ARG A 829 -28.22 22.38 -21.00
N TYR A 830 -27.50 21.65 -20.17
CA TYR A 830 -27.98 20.49 -19.42
C TYR A 830 -28.40 20.91 -18.01
N ILE A 831 -29.61 20.55 -17.59
CA ILE A 831 -30.19 20.93 -16.30
C ILE A 831 -30.39 19.68 -15.44
N PHE A 832 -29.76 19.65 -14.28
CA PHE A 832 -29.83 18.56 -13.31
C PHE A 832 -30.58 19.00 -12.06
N LYS A 833 -31.35 18.07 -11.48
CA LYS A 833 -31.99 18.22 -10.16
C LYS A 833 -31.39 17.25 -9.16
N LEU A 834 -31.15 17.75 -7.95
CA LEU A 834 -30.70 17.02 -6.77
C LEU A 834 -31.84 17.04 -5.74
N GLU A 835 -32.39 15.86 -5.41
CA GLU A 835 -33.34 15.73 -4.30
C GLU A 835 -32.56 15.61 -2.99
N GLY A 836 -32.67 16.61 -2.10
CA GLY A 836 -32.08 16.56 -0.77
C GLY A 836 -32.95 15.77 0.21
N ALA A 837 -32.34 15.00 1.12
CA ALA A 837 -33.05 14.23 2.16
C ALA A 837 -33.87 15.09 3.17
N GLY A 838 -33.84 16.43 3.04
CA GLY A 838 -34.61 17.40 3.82
C GLY A 838 -35.59 18.27 3.02
N GLY A 839 -35.78 18.02 1.72
CA GLY A 839 -36.79 18.70 0.90
C GLY A 839 -36.42 20.07 0.31
N GLU A 840 -35.14 20.47 0.31
CA GLU A 840 -34.66 21.58 -0.52
C GLU A 840 -34.01 21.03 -1.81
N ASP A 841 -34.72 21.16 -2.92
CA ASP A 841 -34.23 20.74 -4.25
C ASP A 841 -33.20 21.75 -4.77
N MET A 842 -32.00 21.27 -5.14
CA MET A 842 -31.00 22.09 -5.82
C MET A 842 -30.99 21.80 -7.32
N THR A 843 -30.89 22.86 -8.15
CA THR A 843 -30.75 22.74 -9.60
C THR A 843 -29.34 23.14 -10.02
N LYS A 844 -28.67 22.30 -10.82
CA LYS A 844 -27.37 22.61 -11.44
C LYS A 844 -27.49 22.66 -12.95
N THR A 845 -26.69 23.51 -13.57
CA THR A 845 -26.72 23.72 -15.03
C THR A 845 -25.31 23.68 -15.59
N ILE A 846 -25.14 22.97 -16.71
CA ILE A 846 -23.88 22.90 -17.47
C ILE A 846 -24.16 23.40 -18.87
N GLU A 847 -23.31 24.29 -19.38
CA GLU A 847 -23.38 24.80 -20.76
C GLU A 847 -22.15 24.35 -21.55
N GLU A 848 -22.38 23.77 -22.72
CA GLU A 848 -21.32 23.38 -23.64
C GLU A 848 -21.52 24.01 -25.01
N ASN A 849 -20.42 24.53 -25.59
CA ASN A 849 -20.42 25.17 -26.90
C ASN A 849 -19.95 24.21 -27.98
N PHE A 850 -20.41 24.43 -29.22
CA PHE A 850 -19.96 23.64 -30.36
C PHE A 850 -18.59 24.08 -30.87
N GLY A 851 -17.91 23.20 -31.61
CA GLY A 851 -16.77 23.59 -32.42
C GLY A 851 -17.15 24.50 -33.60
N GLY A 852 -16.19 25.30 -34.07
CA GLY A 852 -16.37 26.08 -35.30
C GLY A 852 -16.55 25.17 -36.53
N LEU A 853 -17.34 25.63 -37.50
CA LEU A 853 -17.54 24.95 -38.79
C LEU A 853 -17.50 25.96 -39.93
N THR A 854 -16.88 25.59 -41.05
CA THR A 854 -16.84 26.44 -42.25
C THR A 854 -17.52 25.73 -43.41
N VAL A 855 -18.42 26.44 -44.09
CA VAL A 855 -19.15 25.94 -45.28
C VAL A 855 -18.87 26.87 -46.45
N TYR A 856 -18.57 26.29 -47.61
CA TYR A 856 -18.31 27.04 -48.84
C TYR A 856 -19.54 27.03 -49.75
N VAL A 857 -20.11 28.21 -49.97
CA VAL A 857 -21.32 28.39 -50.79
C VAL A 857 -20.92 28.77 -52.22
N LYS A 858 -21.08 27.84 -53.14
CA LYS A 858 -20.85 28.06 -54.58
C LYS A 858 -22.04 28.77 -55.22
N MET A 859 -21.75 29.64 -56.18
CA MET A 859 -22.75 30.24 -57.04
C MET A 859 -22.38 29.95 -58.49
N THR A 860 -23.04 28.97 -59.07
CA THR A 860 -22.90 28.55 -60.45
C THR A 860 -23.77 29.45 -61.32
N ILE A 861 -23.13 30.33 -62.09
CA ILE A 861 -23.81 31.19 -63.05
C ILE A 861 -23.74 30.54 -64.42
N ASP A 862 -24.88 30.06 -64.91
CA ASP A 862 -25.02 29.66 -66.31
C ASP A 862 -25.18 30.92 -67.18
N ILE A 863 -24.22 31.16 -68.06
CA ILE A 863 -24.21 32.30 -68.99
C ILE A 863 -24.67 31.90 -70.41
N SER A 864 -25.30 30.72 -70.56
CA SER A 864 -25.78 30.18 -71.84
C SER A 864 -27.05 30.83 -72.40
#